data_AF-A0A420V2E1-F1
#
_entry.id   AF-A0A420V2E1-F1
#
_cell.length_a   1.000
_cell.length_b   1.000
_cell.length_c   1.000
_cell.angle_alpha   90.00
_cell.angle_beta   90.00
_cell.angle_gamma   90.00
#
_symmetry.space_group_name_H-M   'P 1'
#
loop_
_entity.id
_entity.type
_entity.pdbx_description
1 polymer ?
#
loop_
_entity_poly.entity_id
_entity_poly.type
_entity_poly.pdbx_seq_one_letter_code
_entity_poly.pdbx_strand_id
1 'polypeptide(L)'
;MHPEDAAFEERYAHDIIAGHNHLTIYGIDLNHSPDTWPLDAAYLSLEAELGPDGSGTAGPQPYPALPAEQALAGRDRVLLRGVAGSGKTTLVQWLAVSTARDELPDQLAPLRDRVPFVLPVRRFPHKGFPAPEEFLTAVRHPCAENQPPGWAGRVLADGRGLMLIDGIDEAPEGLREQLRAELRTLIATHPGNIWLVTSRPSAVPDAWLASDGFTELKLAPLSRDGVAAFIQRWHAAARAEEPKDLHRLDEYERTLLAAVRTTRELGRLATNPLMCGLLCALHRDRRGYLPRGRRALYDAALSMLLERRDRERDMATTDGIDLAQESKVQLLQKLAHWMLVHERSEMDVSTAVDILERHLPAIPEALKQGGPAEIYRHLLNRTGLLREPTPGSVDFVHRTFQDYLSARAAVERHDFDFLIGHAHQDDWEEVVRMAVALARPDECAKLLEGLLAARPGAKPVEARHRKLLAAACLEHVTELDPGVRARVHQYTKNMVRPTTEAAARALGWIGPIALEMLPDPAGLPDREAYLLAVTATSIADDRAIDYLVRLRHRESWHLRSLLAGAWRRYDTDRYADEIIAHLDERALDFPVSDLEELHALRRLGGRPAVQIAGRFTPGQLVEGLVAEKLTHLWLAYDLGTPLEWLSSFPRLHTLSVSRHALPVHGVPEGIHLVTV
;
A
#
# COMPACT_ATOMS: atom_id res chain seq x y z
N MET A 1 27.87 28.66 1.33
CA MET A 1 26.48 29.09 1.52
C MET A 1 26.42 30.60 1.44
N HIS A 2 25.61 31.18 0.53
CA HIS A 2 25.43 32.63 0.45
C HIS A 2 24.65 33.11 1.70
N PRO A 3 24.93 34.28 2.30
CA PRO A 3 24.26 34.72 3.53
C PRO A 3 22.73 34.80 3.40
N GLU A 4 22.25 35.18 2.22
CA GLU A 4 20.82 35.24 1.89
C GLU A 4 20.17 33.85 1.78
N ASP A 5 20.95 32.83 1.37
CA ASP A 5 20.46 31.45 1.28
C ASP A 5 20.22 30.87 2.68
N ALA A 6 21.13 31.11 3.63
CA ALA A 6 20.99 30.60 5.00
C ALA A 6 19.74 31.15 5.70
N ALA A 7 19.50 32.46 5.60
CA ALA A 7 18.33 33.10 6.20
C ALA A 7 17.02 32.68 5.51
N PHE A 8 17.06 32.34 4.21
CA PHE A 8 15.91 31.79 3.52
C PHE A 8 15.66 30.32 3.90
N GLU A 9 16.71 29.49 3.99
CA GLU A 9 16.63 28.08 4.39
C GLU A 9 16.04 27.92 5.79
N GLU A 10 16.41 28.78 6.76
CA GLU A 10 15.82 28.75 8.10
C GLU A 10 14.31 29.07 8.09
N ARG A 11 13.90 30.09 7.33
CA ARG A 11 12.46 30.39 7.15
C ARG A 11 11.73 29.26 6.43
N TYR A 12 12.34 28.70 5.39
CA TYR A 12 11.78 27.60 4.62
C TYR A 12 11.60 26.35 5.49
N ALA A 13 12.58 26.00 6.33
CA ALA A 13 12.48 24.90 7.29
C ALA A 13 11.33 25.12 8.28
N HIS A 14 11.16 26.33 8.81
CA HIS A 14 10.03 26.67 9.67
C HIS A 14 8.68 26.53 8.93
N ASP A 15 8.59 26.98 7.69
CA ASP A 15 7.39 26.83 6.86
C ASP A 15 7.08 25.36 6.54
N ILE A 16 8.09 24.52 6.30
CA ILE A 16 7.94 23.07 6.13
C ILE A 16 7.41 22.42 7.40
N ILE A 17 7.94 22.80 8.57
CA ILE A 17 7.46 22.28 9.84
C ILE A 17 6.00 22.69 10.05
N ALA A 18 5.66 23.97 9.88
CA ALA A 18 4.28 24.44 10.04
C ALA A 18 3.33 23.79 9.01
N GLY A 19 3.79 23.61 7.78
CA GLY A 19 3.03 23.11 6.65
C GLY A 19 2.89 21.59 6.58
N HIS A 20 3.75 20.81 7.26
CA HIS A 20 3.74 19.34 7.18
C HIS A 20 3.71 18.62 8.53
N ASN A 21 3.94 19.30 9.66
CA ASN A 21 3.85 18.70 11.00
C ASN A 21 2.40 18.56 11.47
N HIS A 22 1.60 17.91 10.63
CA HIS A 22 0.21 17.64 10.93
C HIS A 22 -0.18 16.22 10.50
N LEU A 23 -0.63 15.43 11.46
CA LEU A 23 -1.30 14.16 11.22
C LEU A 23 -2.80 14.33 11.48
N THR A 24 -3.64 13.98 10.50
CA THR A 24 -5.08 13.83 10.76
C THR A 24 -5.32 12.46 11.36
N ILE A 25 -5.52 12.42 12.67
CA ILE A 25 -5.97 11.22 13.38
C ILE A 25 -7.48 11.32 13.55
N TYR A 26 -8.23 10.38 12.98
CA TYR A 26 -9.68 10.39 13.15
C TYR A 26 -10.09 10.31 14.63
N GLY A 27 -11.15 11.06 14.98
CA GLY A 27 -11.84 11.00 16.27
C GLY A 27 -11.08 11.55 17.47
N ILE A 28 -9.91 12.14 17.23
CA ILE A 28 -9.19 12.92 18.22
C ILE A 28 -9.17 14.39 17.78
N ASP A 29 -10.36 15.01 17.79
CA ASP A 29 -10.55 16.47 17.74
C ASP A 29 -10.88 16.92 19.18
N LEU A 30 -10.10 17.85 19.73
CA LEU A 30 -10.31 18.47 21.05
C LEU A 30 -10.76 19.93 20.92
N ASN A 31 -11.64 20.31 21.84
CA ASN A 31 -12.22 21.65 22.02
C ASN A 31 -11.24 22.84 22.20
N HIS A 32 -9.91 22.66 22.31
CA HIS A 32 -8.97 23.77 22.59
C HIS A 32 -7.50 23.56 22.10
N SER A 33 -7.24 22.76 21.06
CA SER A 33 -5.91 22.68 20.42
C SER A 33 -6.04 22.75 18.88
N PRO A 34 -4.97 23.14 18.13
CA PRO A 34 -5.06 23.34 16.69
C PRO A 34 -5.51 22.06 15.98
N ASP A 35 -6.18 22.20 14.83
CA ASP A 35 -6.89 21.17 14.03
C ASP A 35 -6.02 19.97 13.54
N THR A 36 -4.82 19.81 14.08
CA THR A 36 -3.73 19.01 13.54
C THR A 36 -2.78 18.54 14.65
N TRP A 37 -2.52 17.23 14.70
CA TRP A 37 -1.58 16.65 15.65
C TRP A 37 -0.14 16.78 15.17
N PRO A 38 0.82 17.08 16.05
CA PRO A 38 2.21 17.06 15.66
C PRO A 38 2.57 15.61 15.31
N LEU A 39 3.09 15.44 14.09
CA LEU A 39 3.29 14.17 13.41
C LEU A 39 4.28 13.28 14.18
N ASP A 40 5.25 13.90 14.85
CA ASP A 40 6.25 13.32 15.75
C ASP A 40 5.67 12.52 16.94
N ALA A 41 4.57 12.99 17.54
CA ALA A 41 3.97 12.36 18.72
C ALA A 41 3.12 11.15 18.36
N ALA A 42 2.66 11.05 17.11
CA ALA A 42 1.68 10.08 16.66
C ALA A 42 2.17 9.14 15.56
N TYR A 43 3.31 9.42 14.93
CA TYR A 43 3.86 8.57 13.88
C TYR A 43 4.23 7.19 14.43
N LEU A 44 3.72 6.16 13.77
CA LEU A 44 4.17 4.78 13.91
C LEU A 44 5.07 4.48 12.71
N SER A 45 6.24 3.93 13.01
CA SER A 45 7.11 3.38 11.96
C SER A 45 6.27 2.40 11.13
N LEU A 46 6.05 2.78 9.87
CA LEU A 46 5.39 1.94 8.90
C LEU A 46 6.36 0.85 8.48
N GLU A 47 5.88 -0.34 8.18
CA GLU A 47 6.74 -1.42 7.68
C GLU A 47 6.85 -1.31 6.15
N ALA A 48 8.06 -1.51 5.64
CA ALA A 48 8.40 -1.45 4.22
C ALA A 48 9.24 -2.66 3.82
N GLU A 49 8.81 -3.34 2.76
CA GLU A 49 9.49 -4.47 2.12
C GLU A 49 10.30 -3.97 0.93
N LEU A 50 11.38 -4.66 0.57
CA LEU A 50 12.16 -4.35 -0.63
C LEU A 50 11.47 -4.93 -1.88
N GLY A 51 11.25 -4.07 -2.86
CA GLY A 51 10.71 -4.43 -4.18
C GLY A 51 11.79 -5.04 -5.10
N PRO A 52 11.40 -5.67 -6.21
CA PRO A 52 12.34 -6.34 -7.10
C PRO A 52 13.29 -5.33 -7.78
N ASP A 53 14.60 -5.48 -7.56
CA ASP A 53 15.63 -4.67 -8.22
C ASP A 53 15.65 -4.92 -9.73
N GLY A 54 15.33 -3.91 -10.54
CA GLY A 54 15.40 -4.00 -12.01
C GLY A 54 16.78 -3.75 -12.61
N SER A 55 17.85 -3.88 -11.83
CA SER A 55 19.14 -4.21 -12.40
C SER A 55 19.04 -5.65 -12.90
N GLY A 56 19.28 -5.91 -14.19
CA GLY A 56 19.21 -7.27 -14.78
C GLY A 56 20.19 -8.30 -14.18
N THR A 57 20.75 -8.00 -13.02
CA THR A 57 21.53 -8.82 -12.09
C THR A 57 20.71 -9.05 -10.82
N ALA A 58 19.52 -9.63 -10.94
CA ALA A 58 18.74 -10.05 -9.78
C ALA A 58 19.45 -11.22 -9.09
N GLY A 59 20.09 -10.94 -7.94
CA GLY A 59 20.10 -11.92 -6.86
C GLY A 59 18.64 -12.07 -6.39
N PRO A 60 18.07 -13.27 -6.34
CA PRO A 60 16.74 -13.46 -5.76
C PRO A 60 16.80 -13.01 -4.30
N GLN A 61 15.77 -12.32 -3.80
CA GLN A 61 15.49 -12.03 -2.38
C GLN A 61 14.47 -10.89 -2.21
N PRO A 62 13.37 -11.12 -1.49
CA PRO A 62 12.62 -10.06 -0.83
C PRO A 62 13.00 -10.06 0.65
N TYR A 63 13.46 -8.90 1.12
CA TYR A 63 13.95 -8.70 2.47
C TYR A 63 12.78 -8.59 3.46
N PRO A 64 12.97 -8.99 4.74
CA PRO A 64 12.02 -8.78 5.85
C PRO A 64 11.35 -7.41 5.77
N ALA A 65 10.04 -7.31 5.98
CA ALA A 65 9.39 -6.01 6.18
C ALA A 65 10.10 -5.27 7.33
N LEU A 66 10.82 -4.20 6.99
CA LEU A 66 11.60 -3.41 7.94
C LEU A 66 10.81 -2.15 8.34
N PRO A 67 11.06 -1.59 9.52
CA PRO A 67 10.75 -0.19 9.81
C PRO A 67 11.15 0.70 8.63
N ALA A 68 10.25 1.58 8.16
CA ALA A 68 10.46 2.37 6.94
C ALA A 68 11.75 3.20 7.02
N GLU A 69 12.14 3.65 8.21
CA GLU A 69 13.37 4.38 8.47
C GLU A 69 14.60 3.51 8.19
N GLN A 70 14.55 2.22 8.57
CA GLN A 70 15.60 1.25 8.28
C GLN A 70 15.62 0.87 6.80
N ALA A 71 14.44 0.73 6.20
CA ALA A 71 14.32 0.44 4.77
C ALA A 71 14.83 1.59 3.89
N LEU A 72 14.75 2.84 4.37
CA LEU A 72 15.29 4.01 3.68
C LEU A 72 16.79 4.24 3.97
N ALA A 73 17.32 3.70 5.06
CA ALA A 73 18.70 3.94 5.49
C ALA A 73 19.71 3.54 4.40
N GLY A 74 20.66 4.44 4.14
CA GLY A 74 21.75 4.22 3.18
C GLY A 74 21.35 4.24 1.70
N ARG A 75 20.12 4.67 1.36
CA ARG A 75 19.62 4.71 -0.03
C ARG A 75 19.41 6.15 -0.50
N ASP A 76 20.01 6.47 -1.64
CA ASP A 76 19.89 7.80 -2.24
C ASP A 76 18.67 7.92 -3.18
N ARG A 77 18.10 6.80 -3.64
CA ARG A 77 16.99 6.78 -4.61
C ARG A 77 16.03 5.65 -4.28
N VAL A 78 14.81 6.01 -3.89
CA VAL A 78 13.79 5.07 -3.44
C VAL A 78 12.46 5.33 -4.14
N LEU A 79 11.86 4.27 -4.70
CA LEU A 79 10.48 4.26 -5.18
C LEU A 79 9.62 3.52 -4.16
N LEU A 80 8.86 4.24 -3.36
CA LEU A 80 7.97 3.69 -2.35
C LEU A 80 6.56 3.46 -2.91
N ARG A 81 6.19 2.18 -3.04
CA ARG A 81 4.87 1.74 -3.45
C ARG A 81 4.00 1.44 -2.24
N GLY A 82 2.68 1.60 -2.38
CA GLY A 82 1.74 1.21 -1.34
C GLY A 82 0.30 1.49 -1.73
N VAL A 83 -0.63 0.70 -1.20
CA VAL A 83 -2.07 0.86 -1.48
C VAL A 83 -2.64 2.17 -0.90
N ALA A 84 -3.87 2.52 -1.23
CA ALA A 84 -4.56 3.67 -0.64
C ALA A 84 -4.59 3.56 0.90
N GLY A 85 -4.28 4.65 1.62
CA GLY A 85 -4.30 4.66 3.09
C GLY A 85 -3.11 3.97 3.79
N SER A 86 -2.14 3.40 3.04
CA SER A 86 -0.94 2.76 3.59
C SER A 86 0.02 3.71 4.36
N GLY A 87 -0.12 5.03 4.19
CA GLY A 87 0.70 6.02 4.89
C GLY A 87 1.87 6.61 4.08
N LYS A 88 1.92 6.42 2.75
CA LYS A 88 2.96 7.02 1.87
C LYS A 88 3.14 8.53 2.07
N THR A 89 2.06 9.30 1.94
CA THR A 89 2.07 10.76 2.16
C THR A 89 2.47 11.11 3.59
N THR A 90 2.03 10.30 4.57
CA THR A 90 2.42 10.47 5.97
C THR A 90 3.92 10.29 6.19
N LEU A 91 4.54 9.28 5.55
CA LEU A 91 5.99 9.10 5.59
C LEU A 91 6.73 10.25 4.90
N VAL A 92 6.23 10.73 3.76
CA VAL A 92 6.79 11.92 3.07
C VAL A 92 6.75 13.14 3.99
N GLN A 93 5.62 13.42 4.63
CA GLN A 93 5.48 14.52 5.58
C GLN A 93 6.42 14.34 6.77
N TRP A 94 6.54 13.12 7.31
CA TRP A 94 7.40 12.83 8.46
C TRP A 94 8.87 13.04 8.13
N LEU A 95 9.32 12.60 6.96
CA LEU A 95 10.68 12.85 6.49
C LEU A 95 10.95 14.34 6.31
N ALA A 96 10.01 15.08 5.72
CA ALA A 96 10.15 16.53 5.53
C ALA A 96 10.30 17.26 6.88
N VAL A 97 9.42 16.97 7.83
CA VAL A 97 9.43 17.60 9.17
C VAL A 97 10.65 17.20 9.98
N SER A 98 10.98 15.91 10.03
CA SER A 98 12.12 15.41 10.81
C SER A 98 13.44 15.94 10.27
N THR A 99 13.55 16.06 8.94
CA THR A 99 14.72 16.68 8.28
C THR A 99 14.81 18.17 8.58
N ALA A 100 13.71 18.91 8.47
CA ALA A 100 13.67 20.35 8.75
C ALA A 100 13.97 20.69 10.22
N ARG A 101 13.73 19.76 11.16
CA ARG A 101 14.04 19.92 12.59
C ARG A 101 15.40 19.36 13.02
N ASP A 102 16.05 18.58 12.16
CA ASP A 102 17.22 17.77 12.51
C ASP A 102 16.95 16.72 13.62
N GLU A 103 15.69 16.27 13.73
CA GLU A 103 15.20 15.27 14.70
C GLU A 103 15.05 13.88 14.04
N LEU A 104 16.08 13.47 13.30
CA LEU A 104 16.09 12.19 12.58
C LEU A 104 16.64 11.06 13.47
N PRO A 105 16.08 9.84 13.37
CA PRO A 105 16.69 8.63 13.94
C PRO A 105 18.11 8.43 13.38
N ASP A 106 18.99 7.78 14.16
CA ASP A 106 20.39 7.55 13.78
C ASP A 106 20.54 6.85 12.41
N GLN A 107 19.59 5.98 12.05
CA GLN A 107 19.56 5.26 10.78
C GLN A 107 19.40 6.20 9.57
N LEU A 108 18.81 7.38 9.77
CA LEU A 108 18.59 8.40 8.75
C LEU A 108 19.56 9.58 8.87
N ALA A 109 20.68 9.41 9.57
CA ALA A 109 21.73 10.42 9.66
C ALA A 109 22.18 11.04 8.31
N PRO A 110 22.19 10.32 7.15
CA PRO A 110 22.50 10.94 5.86
C PRO A 110 21.52 12.04 5.39
N LEU A 111 20.32 12.11 5.99
CA LEU A 111 19.33 13.15 5.73
C LEU A 111 19.59 14.43 6.54
N ARG A 112 20.52 14.41 7.51
CA ARG A 112 20.92 15.63 8.24
C ARG A 112 21.51 16.66 7.27
N ASP A 113 21.28 17.93 7.56
CA ASP A 113 21.69 19.08 6.73
C ASP A 113 21.12 19.11 5.30
N ARG A 114 20.13 18.26 4.99
CA ARG A 114 19.41 18.28 3.71
C ARG A 114 18.24 19.25 3.75
N VAL A 115 17.88 19.77 2.58
CA VAL A 115 16.72 20.65 2.39
C VAL A 115 15.60 19.83 1.74
N PRO A 116 14.47 19.59 2.44
CA PRO A 116 13.37 18.80 1.92
C PRO A 116 12.53 19.58 0.91
N PHE A 117 12.40 19.09 -0.32
CA PHE A 117 11.48 19.57 -1.34
C PHE A 117 10.32 18.58 -1.50
N VAL A 118 9.15 18.91 -0.94
CA VAL A 118 7.93 18.11 -1.10
C VAL A 118 7.24 18.51 -2.41
N LEU A 119 7.17 17.58 -3.36
CA LEU A 119 6.61 17.77 -4.70
C LEU A 119 5.44 16.81 -4.96
N PRO A 120 4.20 17.16 -4.59
CA PRO A 120 3.04 16.35 -4.91
C PRO A 120 2.71 16.42 -6.40
N VAL A 121 2.67 15.28 -7.09
CA VAL A 121 2.53 15.20 -8.56
C VAL A 121 1.18 15.74 -9.04
N ARG A 122 0.11 15.63 -8.22
CA ARG A 122 -1.18 16.30 -8.48
C ARG A 122 -1.12 17.81 -8.71
N ARG A 123 0.00 18.48 -8.38
CA ARG A 123 0.20 19.91 -8.64
C ARG A 123 0.69 20.24 -10.04
N PHE A 124 1.26 19.27 -10.74
CA PHE A 124 1.77 19.44 -12.09
C PHE A 124 1.46 18.25 -13.02
N PRO A 125 0.26 17.62 -12.95
CA PRO A 125 -0.03 16.33 -13.59
C PRO A 125 0.01 16.39 -15.12
N HIS A 126 -0.08 17.59 -15.71
CA HIS A 126 -0.07 17.83 -17.15
C HIS A 126 1.10 18.70 -17.63
N LYS A 127 1.90 19.26 -16.71
CA LYS A 127 2.99 20.19 -17.04
C LYS A 127 4.36 19.51 -17.07
N GLY A 128 4.46 18.29 -16.54
CA GLY A 128 5.75 17.66 -16.31
C GLY A 128 6.41 18.15 -15.02
N PHE A 129 7.61 17.65 -14.72
CA PHE A 129 8.38 18.12 -13.58
C PHE A 129 8.80 19.59 -13.76
N PRO A 130 8.57 20.45 -12.75
CA PRO A 130 9.04 21.83 -12.80
C PRO A 130 10.58 21.91 -12.85
N ALA A 131 11.11 23.03 -13.35
CA ALA A 131 12.53 23.32 -13.16
C ALA A 131 12.82 23.62 -11.67
N PRO A 132 14.07 23.47 -11.18
CA PRO A 132 14.41 23.74 -9.77
C PRO A 132 13.93 25.11 -9.27
N GLU A 133 14.08 26.16 -10.09
CA GLU A 133 13.63 27.51 -9.74
C GLU A 133 12.10 27.66 -9.62
N GLU A 134 11.36 26.70 -10.15
CA GLU A 134 9.90 26.69 -10.15
C GLU A 134 9.32 25.74 -9.10
N PHE A 135 10.15 25.00 -8.34
CA PHE A 135 9.69 24.01 -7.36
C PHE A 135 8.67 24.59 -6.38
N LEU A 136 9.01 25.69 -5.71
CA LEU A 136 8.12 26.34 -4.75
C LEU A 136 6.86 26.91 -5.42
N THR A 137 6.99 27.47 -6.62
CA THR A 137 5.86 28.00 -7.40
C THR A 137 4.90 26.88 -7.83
N ALA A 138 5.44 25.75 -8.29
CA ALA A 138 4.66 24.60 -8.76
C ALA A 138 3.81 24.01 -7.63
N VAL A 139 4.35 23.98 -6.41
CA VAL A 139 3.61 23.55 -5.22
C VAL A 139 2.86 24.68 -4.51
N ARG A 140 2.79 25.88 -5.11
CA ARG A 140 2.11 27.06 -4.54
C ARG A 140 2.57 27.38 -3.10
N HIS A 141 3.87 27.23 -2.84
CA HIS A 141 4.45 27.50 -1.52
C HIS A 141 4.38 29.01 -1.20
N PRO A 142 3.99 29.43 0.02
CA PRO A 142 3.83 30.85 0.36
C PRO A 142 5.08 31.69 0.16
N CYS A 143 6.27 31.11 0.35
CA CYS A 143 7.55 31.81 0.19
C CYS A 143 8.14 31.76 -1.23
N ALA A 144 7.41 31.23 -2.23
CA ALA A 144 7.91 31.09 -3.60
C ALA A 144 8.40 32.42 -4.21
N GLU A 145 7.68 33.52 -3.99
CA GLU A 145 8.07 34.86 -4.49
C GLU A 145 9.30 35.43 -3.79
N ASN A 146 9.64 34.92 -2.60
CA ASN A 146 10.74 35.40 -1.77
C ASN A 146 11.98 34.51 -1.85
N GLN A 147 11.97 33.51 -2.75
CA GLN A 147 13.11 32.64 -2.99
C GLN A 147 14.29 33.44 -3.59
N PRO A 148 15.50 33.35 -3.01
CA PRO A 148 16.68 33.94 -3.63
C PRO A 148 16.90 33.36 -5.04
N PRO A 149 17.20 34.17 -6.06
CA PRO A 149 17.38 33.68 -7.42
C PRO A 149 18.45 32.57 -7.48
N GLY A 150 18.12 31.43 -8.09
CA GLY A 150 19.05 30.31 -8.21
C GLY A 150 19.17 29.43 -6.98
N TRP A 151 18.42 29.69 -5.89
CA TRP A 151 18.61 29.01 -4.60
C TRP A 151 18.37 27.52 -4.71
N ALA A 152 17.23 27.08 -5.26
CA ALA A 152 16.93 25.67 -5.41
C ALA A 152 17.96 24.98 -6.32
N GLY A 153 18.37 25.63 -7.42
CA GLY A 153 19.45 25.13 -8.27
C GLY A 153 20.78 24.95 -7.52
N ARG A 154 21.17 25.91 -6.65
CA ARG A 154 22.37 25.79 -5.79
C ARG A 154 22.26 24.66 -4.78
N VAL A 155 21.12 24.53 -4.09
CA VAL A 155 20.87 23.45 -3.13
C VAL A 155 21.06 22.09 -3.80
N LEU A 156 20.48 21.91 -5.00
CA LEU A 156 20.61 20.67 -5.76
C LEU A 156 22.03 20.46 -6.31
N ALA A 157 22.72 21.51 -6.76
CA ALA A 157 24.09 21.42 -7.24
C ALA A 157 25.08 21.03 -6.12
N ASP A 158 24.82 21.48 -4.89
CA ASP A 158 25.57 21.10 -3.69
C ASP A 158 25.19 19.69 -3.17
N GLY A 159 24.25 19.01 -3.83
CA GLY A 159 23.73 17.71 -3.43
C GLY A 159 22.84 17.76 -2.18
N ARG A 160 22.52 18.93 -1.61
CA ARG A 160 21.80 19.04 -0.33
C ARG A 160 20.29 18.80 -0.43
N GLY A 161 19.74 18.55 -1.61
CA GLY A 161 18.32 18.32 -1.79
C GLY A 161 17.87 16.94 -1.29
N LEU A 162 16.79 16.93 -0.51
CA LEU A 162 15.95 15.77 -0.26
C LEU A 162 14.65 15.92 -1.07
N MET A 163 14.57 15.22 -2.19
CA MET A 163 13.48 15.30 -3.15
C MET A 163 12.38 14.31 -2.77
N LEU A 164 11.23 14.81 -2.32
CA LEU A 164 10.10 14.01 -1.86
C LEU A 164 8.94 14.13 -2.85
N ILE A 165 8.95 13.29 -3.88
CA ILE A 165 7.97 13.29 -4.96
C ILE A 165 6.79 12.40 -4.56
N ASP A 166 5.65 13.01 -4.21
CA ASP A 166 4.49 12.27 -3.70
C ASP A 166 3.43 12.03 -4.79
N GLY A 167 3.07 10.76 -5.02
CA GLY A 167 1.88 10.37 -5.77
C GLY A 167 2.02 10.36 -7.29
N ILE A 168 3.01 9.65 -7.86
CA ILE A 168 3.10 9.46 -9.33
C ILE A 168 1.80 8.91 -9.93
N ASP A 169 1.03 8.14 -9.15
CA ASP A 169 -0.29 7.62 -9.56
C ASP A 169 -1.32 8.71 -9.86
N GLU A 170 -1.12 9.92 -9.35
CA GLU A 170 -1.98 11.09 -9.57
C GLU A 170 -1.76 11.72 -10.96
N ALA A 171 -0.72 11.32 -11.69
CA ALA A 171 -0.56 11.67 -13.09
C ALA A 171 -1.36 10.73 -14.00
N PRO A 172 -1.98 11.24 -15.08
CA PRO A 172 -2.63 10.41 -16.09
C PRO A 172 -1.70 9.33 -16.64
N GLU A 173 -2.22 8.13 -16.88
CA GLU A 173 -1.43 6.97 -17.33
C GLU A 173 -0.55 7.29 -18.55
N GLY A 174 -1.10 7.99 -19.55
CA GLY A 174 -0.38 8.38 -20.77
C GLY A 174 0.77 9.36 -20.57
N LEU A 175 0.89 10.01 -19.41
CA LEU A 175 1.95 10.97 -19.10
C LEU A 175 3.03 10.40 -18.16
N ARG A 176 2.84 9.21 -17.58
CA ARG A 176 3.77 8.64 -16.59
C ARG A 176 5.16 8.37 -17.19
N GLU A 177 5.24 7.81 -18.40
CA GLU A 177 6.55 7.59 -19.07
C GLU A 177 7.27 8.90 -19.42
N GLN A 178 6.53 9.97 -19.72
CA GLN A 178 7.12 11.29 -19.91
C GLN A 178 7.71 11.81 -18.59
N LEU A 179 6.96 11.72 -17.49
CA LEU A 179 7.43 12.11 -16.16
C LEU A 179 8.68 11.32 -15.75
N ARG A 180 8.77 10.04 -16.08
CA ARG A 180 9.99 9.24 -15.86
C ARG A 180 11.19 9.81 -16.62
N ALA A 181 11.02 10.14 -17.89
CA ALA A 181 12.11 10.69 -18.71
C ALA A 181 12.60 12.04 -18.17
N GLU A 182 11.69 12.88 -17.69
CA GLU A 182 12.01 14.16 -17.04
C GLU A 182 12.70 13.96 -15.69
N LEU A 183 12.20 13.06 -14.85
CA LEU A 183 12.84 12.69 -13.58
C LEU A 183 14.28 12.20 -13.80
N ARG A 184 14.48 11.32 -14.78
CA ARG A 184 15.83 10.84 -15.16
C ARG A 184 16.76 11.99 -15.54
N THR A 185 16.24 12.98 -16.26
CA THR A 185 17.01 14.16 -16.66
C THR A 185 17.38 15.02 -15.45
N LEU A 186 16.45 15.23 -14.52
CA LEU A 186 16.70 15.96 -13.27
C LEU A 186 17.78 15.29 -12.40
N ILE A 187 17.69 13.96 -12.25
CA ILE A 187 18.66 13.17 -11.48
C ILE A 187 20.05 13.22 -12.10
N ALA A 188 20.14 13.10 -13.43
CA ALA A 188 21.42 13.17 -14.14
C ALA A 188 22.06 14.57 -14.04
N THR A 189 21.24 15.62 -13.97
CA THR A 189 21.71 17.01 -13.88
C THR A 189 22.14 17.40 -12.47
N HIS A 190 21.55 16.78 -11.44
CA HIS A 190 21.80 17.10 -10.04
C HIS A 190 22.17 15.84 -9.22
N PRO A 191 23.39 15.30 -9.37
CA PRO A 191 23.85 14.15 -8.60
C PRO A 191 24.08 14.50 -7.12
N GLY A 192 24.07 13.50 -6.23
CA GLY A 192 24.34 13.67 -4.80
C GLY A 192 23.13 14.05 -3.93
N ASN A 193 21.98 14.33 -4.55
CA ASN A 193 20.70 14.52 -3.88
C ASN A 193 20.02 13.18 -3.58
N ILE A 194 19.14 13.18 -2.57
CA ILE A 194 18.37 12.01 -2.16
C ILE A 194 16.95 12.12 -2.71
N TRP A 195 16.39 11.04 -3.24
CA TRP A 195 15.12 11.00 -3.94
C TRP A 195 14.21 9.93 -3.34
N LEU A 196 13.04 10.34 -2.86
CA LEU A 196 11.93 9.46 -2.53
C LEU A 196 10.78 9.77 -3.48
N VAL A 197 10.38 8.78 -4.27
CA VAL A 197 9.23 8.83 -5.16
C VAL A 197 8.16 7.91 -4.61
N THR A 198 6.91 8.35 -4.50
CA THR A 198 5.81 7.49 -4.04
C THR A 198 4.85 7.18 -5.18
N SER A 199 4.27 5.97 -5.17
CA SER A 199 3.25 5.57 -6.15
C SER A 199 2.36 4.46 -5.61
N ARG A 200 1.27 4.15 -6.32
CA ARG A 200 0.50 2.91 -6.10
C ARG A 200 1.12 1.76 -6.87
N PRO A 201 1.05 0.52 -6.37
CA PRO A 201 1.56 -0.65 -7.08
C PRO A 201 0.98 -0.81 -8.50
N SER A 202 -0.28 -0.42 -8.68
CA SER A 202 -1.02 -0.49 -9.94
C SER A 202 -0.65 0.59 -10.95
N ALA A 203 -0.09 1.71 -10.50
CA ALA A 203 0.09 2.89 -11.35
C ALA A 203 1.32 2.80 -12.26
N VAL A 204 2.32 2.03 -11.85
CA VAL A 204 3.59 1.85 -12.58
C VAL A 204 3.98 0.37 -12.57
N PRO A 205 4.50 -0.18 -13.68
CA PRO A 205 4.90 -1.60 -13.74
C PRO A 205 6.01 -1.89 -12.72
N ASP A 206 6.21 -3.14 -12.30
CA ASP A 206 7.35 -3.49 -11.44
C ASP A 206 8.68 -3.06 -12.08
N ALA A 207 9.67 -2.71 -11.24
CA ALA A 207 10.99 -2.24 -11.68
C ALA A 207 10.97 -0.97 -12.57
N TRP A 208 9.95 -0.12 -12.43
CA TRP A 208 9.73 1.05 -13.28
C TRP A 208 10.89 2.03 -13.28
N LEU A 209 11.47 2.34 -12.12
CA LEU A 209 12.62 3.27 -11.99
C LEU A 209 13.96 2.57 -11.77
N ALA A 210 13.99 1.24 -11.87
CA ALA A 210 15.18 0.49 -11.50
C ALA A 210 16.38 0.76 -12.43
N SER A 211 16.13 0.98 -13.73
CA SER A 211 17.18 1.40 -14.68
C SER A 211 17.79 2.76 -14.34
N ASP A 212 17.06 3.57 -13.57
CA ASP A 212 17.45 4.91 -13.13
C ASP A 212 18.13 4.89 -11.75
N GLY A 213 18.41 3.68 -11.23
CA GLY A 213 19.12 3.44 -9.97
C GLY A 213 18.25 3.56 -8.73
N PHE A 214 16.92 3.49 -8.88
CA PHE A 214 16.01 3.45 -7.73
C PHE A 214 15.92 2.04 -7.16
N THR A 215 15.99 1.97 -5.83
CA THR A 215 15.54 0.81 -5.07
C THR A 215 14.04 0.92 -4.86
N GLU A 216 13.29 -0.11 -5.24
CA GLU A 216 11.86 -0.13 -4.94
C GLU A 216 11.62 -0.58 -3.50
N LEU A 217 10.70 0.07 -2.80
CA LEU A 217 10.18 -0.35 -1.51
C LEU A 217 8.66 -0.47 -1.60
N LYS A 218 8.04 -1.35 -0.83
CA LYS A 218 6.58 -1.53 -0.75
C LYS A 218 6.15 -1.39 0.70
N LEU A 219 5.25 -0.45 1.01
CA LEU A 219 4.64 -0.37 2.33
C LEU A 219 3.78 -1.60 2.58
N ALA A 220 4.12 -2.34 3.64
CA ALA A 220 3.38 -3.50 4.09
C ALA A 220 2.10 -3.08 4.82
N PRO A 221 1.01 -3.88 4.76
CA PRO A 221 -0.11 -3.73 5.68
C PRO A 221 0.38 -3.85 7.13
N LEU A 222 -0.29 -3.17 8.07
CA LEU A 222 0.02 -3.32 9.49
C LEU A 222 -0.10 -4.79 9.90
N SER A 223 0.98 -5.32 10.47
CA SER A 223 0.98 -6.62 11.14
C SER A 223 -0.01 -6.62 12.31
N ARG A 224 -0.37 -7.80 12.85
CA ARG A 224 -1.27 -7.87 14.02
C ARG A 224 -0.74 -7.08 15.21
N ASP A 225 0.57 -7.09 15.39
CA ASP A 225 1.24 -6.33 16.44
C ASP A 225 1.29 -4.84 16.10
N GLY A 226 1.51 -4.48 14.83
CA GLY A 226 1.39 -3.11 14.33
C GLY A 226 0.00 -2.51 14.56
N VAL A 227 -1.07 -3.27 14.29
CA VAL A 227 -2.45 -2.87 14.59
C VAL A 227 -2.67 -2.66 16.09
N ALA A 228 -2.18 -3.58 16.93
CA ALA A 228 -2.31 -3.45 18.37
C ALA A 228 -1.54 -2.23 18.90
N ALA A 229 -0.31 -2.01 18.44
CA ALA A 229 0.51 -0.85 18.78
C ALA A 229 -0.15 0.45 18.33
N PHE A 230 -0.77 0.47 17.14
CA PHE A 230 -1.54 1.62 16.66
C PHE A 230 -2.68 1.96 17.61
N ILE A 231 -3.53 0.98 17.95
CA ILE A 231 -4.66 1.19 18.87
C ILE A 231 -4.16 1.70 20.23
N GLN A 232 -3.11 1.10 20.77
CA GLN A 232 -2.52 1.50 22.06
C GLN A 232 -2.01 2.94 22.05
N ARG A 233 -1.27 3.35 21.01
CA ARG A 233 -0.76 4.73 20.89
C ARG A 233 -1.88 5.73 20.67
N TRP A 234 -2.86 5.40 19.84
CA TRP A 234 -4.04 6.24 19.63
C TRP A 234 -4.78 6.49 20.95
N HIS A 235 -5.00 5.44 21.76
CA HIS A 235 -5.63 5.57 23.06
C HIS A 235 -4.74 6.31 24.06
N ALA A 236 -3.41 6.13 24.03
CA ALA A 236 -2.49 6.89 24.86
C ALA A 236 -2.54 8.40 24.56
N ALA A 237 -2.57 8.77 23.27
CA ALA A 237 -2.75 10.15 22.84
C ALA A 237 -4.09 10.72 23.34
N ALA A 238 -5.18 9.96 23.16
CA ALA A 238 -6.50 10.35 23.67
C ALA A 238 -6.56 10.50 25.21
N ARG A 239 -5.77 9.72 25.97
CA ARG A 239 -5.67 9.85 27.44
C ARG A 239 -4.95 11.11 27.88
N ALA A 240 -3.89 11.51 27.18
CA ALA A 240 -3.12 12.72 27.51
C ALA A 240 -3.99 13.99 27.43
N GLU A 241 -5.04 13.92 26.62
CA GLU A 241 -5.95 15.01 26.31
C GLU A 241 -7.14 15.17 27.26
N GLU A 242 -7.74 14.06 27.71
CA GLU A 242 -8.95 14.11 28.53
C GLU A 242 -8.80 13.25 29.81
N PRO A 243 -8.06 13.76 30.82
CA PRO A 243 -7.75 13.00 32.04
C PRO A 243 -8.99 12.62 32.88
N LYS A 244 -10.17 13.16 32.55
CA LYS A 244 -11.42 12.96 33.30
C LYS A 244 -12.15 11.66 32.93
N ASP A 245 -11.87 11.04 31.78
CA ASP A 245 -12.55 9.84 31.27
C ASP A 245 -11.61 8.61 31.12
N LEU A 246 -10.45 8.61 31.80
CA LEU A 246 -9.40 7.57 31.67
C LEU A 246 -9.92 6.13 31.79
N HIS A 247 -10.78 5.85 32.77
CA HIS A 247 -11.31 4.49 32.98
C HIS A 247 -12.14 3.97 31.80
N ARG A 248 -12.84 4.86 31.07
CA ARG A 248 -13.61 4.48 29.88
C ARG A 248 -12.68 4.24 28.68
N LEU A 249 -11.63 5.05 28.54
CA LEU A 249 -10.65 4.89 27.47
C LEU A 249 -9.88 3.56 27.57
N ASP A 250 -9.57 3.11 28.80
CA ASP A 250 -8.93 1.80 29.04
C ASP A 250 -9.87 0.64 28.70
N GLU A 251 -11.16 0.77 29.01
CA GLU A 251 -12.16 -0.21 28.61
C GLU A 251 -12.30 -0.26 27.08
N TYR A 252 -12.38 0.89 26.42
CA TYR A 252 -12.51 0.97 24.97
C TYR A 252 -11.28 0.42 24.23
N GLU A 253 -10.07 0.71 24.70
CA GLU A 253 -8.86 0.14 24.13
C GLU A 253 -8.91 -1.40 24.19
N ARG A 254 -9.22 -1.95 25.37
CA ARG A 254 -9.31 -3.39 25.58
C ARG A 254 -10.38 -4.05 24.72
N THR A 255 -11.59 -3.48 24.65
CA THR A 255 -12.69 -4.07 23.88
C THR A 255 -12.43 -3.94 22.38
N LEU A 256 -11.80 -2.87 21.90
CA LEU A 256 -11.40 -2.72 20.50
C LEU A 256 -10.33 -3.73 20.10
N LEU A 257 -9.28 -3.88 20.92
CA LEU A 257 -8.24 -4.90 20.70
C LEU A 257 -8.85 -6.31 20.62
N ALA A 258 -9.81 -6.62 21.50
CA ALA A 258 -10.56 -7.87 21.43
C ALA A 258 -11.38 -7.97 20.12
N ALA A 259 -12.16 -6.96 19.78
CA ALA A 259 -13.05 -6.96 18.61
C ALA A 259 -12.29 -7.16 17.29
N VAL A 260 -11.14 -6.49 17.12
CA VAL A 260 -10.27 -6.60 15.94
C VAL A 260 -9.63 -8.00 15.85
N ARG A 261 -9.32 -8.62 17.00
CA ARG A 261 -8.78 -9.98 17.06
C ARG A 261 -9.82 -11.06 16.77
N THR A 262 -11.05 -10.90 17.26
CA THR A 262 -12.11 -11.92 17.16
C THR A 262 -12.95 -11.80 15.90
N THR A 263 -13.04 -10.61 15.30
CA THR A 263 -13.90 -10.34 14.15
C THR A 263 -13.06 -10.21 12.89
N ARG A 264 -13.08 -11.24 12.03
CA ARG A 264 -12.25 -11.33 10.82
C ARG A 264 -12.38 -10.10 9.90
N GLU A 265 -13.59 -9.58 9.71
CA GLU A 265 -13.83 -8.40 8.85
C GLU A 265 -13.17 -7.14 9.42
N LEU A 266 -13.29 -6.90 10.74
CA LEU A 266 -12.66 -5.77 11.41
C LEU A 266 -11.14 -5.91 11.42
N GLY A 267 -10.63 -7.12 11.69
CA GLY A 267 -9.20 -7.44 11.63
C GLY A 267 -8.59 -7.12 10.26
N ARG A 268 -9.28 -7.48 9.17
CA ARG A 268 -8.85 -7.16 7.80
C ARG A 268 -8.84 -5.65 7.55
N LEU A 269 -9.87 -4.93 7.97
CA LEU A 269 -9.94 -3.47 7.79
C LEU A 269 -8.83 -2.75 8.57
N ALA A 270 -8.55 -3.17 9.80
CA ALA A 270 -7.58 -2.53 10.68
C ALA A 270 -6.12 -2.62 10.19
N THR A 271 -5.80 -3.53 9.26
CA THR A 271 -4.45 -3.62 8.66
C THR A 271 -4.06 -2.36 7.87
N ASN A 272 -5.04 -1.54 7.49
CA ASN A 272 -4.80 -0.23 6.88
C ASN A 272 -4.75 0.84 7.98
N PRO A 273 -3.64 1.60 8.15
CA PRO A 273 -3.51 2.60 9.20
C PRO A 273 -4.67 3.60 9.27
N LEU A 274 -5.18 4.01 8.10
CA LEU A 274 -6.32 4.93 8.01
C LEU A 274 -7.59 4.34 8.65
N MET A 275 -7.89 3.10 8.29
CA MET A 275 -9.06 2.38 8.82
C MET A 275 -8.87 2.03 10.30
N CYS A 276 -7.65 1.71 10.73
CA CYS A 276 -7.33 1.50 12.13
C CYS A 276 -7.65 2.74 12.97
N GLY A 277 -7.18 3.91 12.53
CA GLY A 277 -7.52 5.20 13.16
C GLY A 277 -9.02 5.47 13.18
N LEU A 278 -9.72 5.18 12.08
CA LEU A 278 -11.17 5.36 12.00
C LEU A 278 -11.94 4.44 12.95
N LEU A 279 -11.50 3.20 13.12
CA LEU A 279 -12.09 2.27 14.07
C LEU A 279 -11.88 2.75 15.51
N CYS A 280 -10.69 3.26 15.85
CA CYS A 280 -10.43 3.83 17.18
C CYS A 280 -11.36 5.02 17.48
N ALA A 281 -11.42 5.95 16.54
CA ALA A 281 -12.28 7.13 16.56
C ALA A 281 -13.74 6.78 16.83
N LEU A 282 -14.30 5.91 15.96
CA LEU A 282 -15.70 5.57 15.97
C LEU A 282 -16.07 4.74 17.20
N HIS A 283 -15.16 3.87 17.63
CA HIS A 283 -15.37 3.05 18.83
C HIS A 283 -15.41 3.90 20.11
N ARG A 284 -14.56 4.94 20.22
CA ARG A 284 -14.65 5.93 21.31
C ARG A 284 -15.97 6.70 21.26
N ASP A 285 -16.30 7.26 20.09
CA ASP A 285 -17.50 8.08 19.88
C ASP A 285 -18.79 7.34 20.26
N ARG A 286 -18.89 6.08 19.83
CA ARG A 286 -20.07 5.22 20.06
C ARG A 286 -20.00 4.39 21.33
N ARG A 287 -19.14 4.77 22.29
CA ARG A 287 -19.03 4.14 23.61
C ARG A 287 -18.82 2.63 23.56
N GLY A 288 -17.91 2.18 22.70
CA GLY A 288 -17.52 0.78 22.58
C GLY A 288 -18.29 -0.04 21.53
N TYR A 289 -19.19 0.59 20.76
CA TYR A 289 -19.94 -0.10 19.71
C TYR A 289 -19.42 0.23 18.31
N LEU A 290 -19.14 -0.80 17.52
CA LEU A 290 -18.81 -0.65 16.10
C LEU A 290 -19.94 -1.21 15.20
N PRO A 291 -20.37 -0.45 14.19
CA PRO A 291 -21.22 -0.98 13.13
C PRO A 291 -20.65 -2.21 12.44
N ARG A 292 -21.52 -3.08 11.95
CA ARG A 292 -21.14 -4.27 11.17
C ARG A 292 -21.16 -3.95 9.67
N GLY A 293 -20.15 -4.42 8.96
CA GLY A 293 -19.99 -4.22 7.53
C GLY A 293 -19.41 -2.85 7.15
N ARG A 294 -18.71 -2.81 6.00
CA ARG A 294 -17.99 -1.63 5.51
C ARG A 294 -18.87 -0.40 5.35
N ARG A 295 -20.06 -0.55 4.73
CA ARG A 295 -21.00 0.56 4.50
C ARG A 295 -21.39 1.25 5.80
N ALA A 296 -21.85 0.47 6.79
CA ALA A 296 -22.30 1.03 8.06
C ALA A 296 -21.14 1.69 8.83
N LEU A 297 -19.91 1.19 8.69
CA LEU A 297 -18.71 1.83 9.24
C LEU A 297 -18.44 3.18 8.57
N TYR A 298 -18.48 3.26 7.24
CA TYR A 298 -18.27 4.52 6.52
C TYR A 298 -19.38 5.54 6.77
N ASP A 299 -20.65 5.12 6.79
CA ASP A 299 -21.77 6.00 7.13
C ASP A 299 -21.64 6.54 8.56
N ALA A 300 -21.30 5.67 9.51
CA ALA A 300 -21.12 6.06 10.91
C ALA A 300 -19.93 7.00 11.11
N ALA A 301 -18.82 6.74 10.43
CA ALA A 301 -17.66 7.60 10.38
C ALA A 301 -17.98 8.98 9.78
N LEU A 302 -18.72 9.00 8.67
CA LEU A 302 -19.11 10.22 8.00
C LEU A 302 -20.05 11.06 8.87
N SER A 303 -21.04 10.42 9.52
CA SER A 303 -21.88 11.09 10.54
C SER A 303 -21.05 11.67 11.67
N MET A 304 -20.13 10.89 12.25
CA MET A 304 -19.27 11.34 13.33
C MET A 304 -18.46 12.58 12.92
N LEU A 305 -17.82 12.57 11.75
CA LEU A 305 -17.02 13.70 11.26
C LEU A 305 -17.86 14.96 10.97
N LEU A 306 -19.07 14.78 10.46
CA LEU A 306 -19.95 15.90 10.12
C LEU A 306 -20.70 16.50 11.33
N GLU A 307 -21.12 15.68 12.28
CA GLU A 307 -21.93 16.11 13.43
C GLU A 307 -21.09 16.61 14.62
N ARG A 308 -19.95 15.96 14.89
CA ARG A 308 -19.14 16.25 16.08
C ARG A 308 -18.45 17.62 15.95
N ARG A 309 -18.00 17.95 14.75
CA ARG A 309 -17.27 19.19 14.45
C ARG A 309 -18.13 20.45 14.42
N ASP A 310 -19.44 20.31 14.18
CA ASP A 310 -20.41 21.38 14.38
C ASP A 310 -20.61 21.67 15.86
N ARG A 311 -20.87 20.62 16.67
CA ARG A 311 -21.17 20.72 18.10
C ARG A 311 -19.97 21.14 18.97
N GLU A 312 -18.75 20.76 18.60
CA GLU A 312 -17.54 21.13 19.33
C GLU A 312 -17.14 22.60 19.09
N ARG A 313 -17.60 23.22 18.00
CA ARG A 313 -17.37 24.64 17.70
C ARG A 313 -18.60 25.53 17.93
N ASP A 314 -19.68 24.98 18.49
CA ASP A 314 -20.95 25.67 18.82
C ASP A 314 -20.84 26.71 19.96
N MET A 315 -19.63 27.00 20.46
CA MET A 315 -19.45 28.16 21.35
C MET A 315 -19.47 29.51 20.59
N ALA A 316 -19.46 29.51 19.25
CA ALA A 316 -19.88 30.65 18.42
C ALA A 316 -20.12 30.21 16.95
N THR A 317 -21.33 30.34 16.42
CA THR A 317 -21.61 30.26 14.98
C THR A 317 -21.06 31.49 14.26
N THR A 318 -19.74 31.52 14.03
CA THR A 318 -19.04 32.68 13.45
C THR A 318 -19.40 32.95 11.98
N ASP A 319 -19.89 31.95 11.26
CA ASP A 319 -20.24 31.97 9.83
C ASP A 319 -21.75 32.01 9.54
N GLY A 320 -22.62 31.86 10.56
CA GLY A 320 -24.08 31.99 10.42
C GLY A 320 -24.79 30.89 9.60
N ILE A 321 -24.07 29.84 9.19
CA ILE A 321 -24.55 28.75 8.34
C ILE A 321 -24.79 27.49 9.18
N ASP A 322 -26.01 26.97 9.13
CA ASP A 322 -26.38 25.68 9.72
C ASP A 322 -26.90 24.74 8.61
N LEU A 323 -26.02 23.84 8.15
CA LEU A 323 -26.36 22.84 7.15
C LEU A 323 -26.65 21.50 7.81
N ALA A 324 -27.84 20.96 7.55
CA ALA A 324 -28.15 19.58 7.86
C ALA A 324 -27.12 18.63 7.22
N GLN A 325 -26.83 17.52 7.92
CA GLN A 325 -25.85 16.53 7.50
C GLN A 325 -26.07 16.07 6.04
N GLU A 326 -27.33 15.79 5.67
CA GLU A 326 -27.69 15.35 4.32
C GLU A 326 -27.30 16.37 3.23
N SER A 327 -27.48 17.67 3.49
CA SER A 327 -27.07 18.74 2.59
C SER A 327 -25.55 18.77 2.41
N LYS A 328 -24.79 18.65 3.51
CA LYS A 328 -23.31 18.58 3.47
C LYS A 328 -22.84 17.39 2.63
N VAL A 329 -23.41 16.23 2.92
CA VAL A 329 -23.21 14.96 2.22
C VAL A 329 -23.46 15.10 0.71
N GLN A 330 -24.57 15.71 0.30
CA GLN A 330 -24.91 15.93 -1.10
C GLN A 330 -23.96 16.89 -1.82
N LEU A 331 -23.54 17.98 -1.17
CA LEU A 331 -22.59 18.94 -1.75
C LEU A 331 -21.20 18.30 -1.90
N LEU A 332 -20.71 17.60 -0.87
CA LEU A 332 -19.44 16.88 -0.91
C LEU A 332 -19.42 15.79 -1.99
N GLN A 333 -20.55 15.11 -2.22
CA GLN A 333 -20.70 14.17 -3.34
C GLN A 333 -20.49 14.82 -4.70
N LYS A 334 -20.93 16.07 -4.91
CA LYS A 334 -20.72 16.76 -6.19
C LYS A 334 -19.25 17.01 -6.45
N LEU A 335 -18.51 17.41 -5.41
CA LEU A 335 -17.06 17.62 -5.48
C LEU A 335 -16.32 16.30 -5.73
N ALA A 336 -16.63 15.25 -4.95
CA ALA A 336 -16.02 13.93 -5.09
C ALA A 336 -16.27 13.32 -6.47
N HIS A 337 -17.52 13.39 -6.95
CA HIS A 337 -17.87 12.89 -8.27
C HIS A 337 -17.14 13.62 -9.40
N TRP A 338 -17.00 14.94 -9.31
CA TRP A 338 -16.22 15.69 -10.29
C TRP A 338 -14.77 15.21 -10.35
N MET A 339 -14.15 15.01 -9.18
CA MET A 339 -12.79 14.48 -9.07
C MET A 339 -12.67 13.08 -9.67
N LEU A 340 -13.65 12.19 -9.41
CA LEU A 340 -13.70 10.85 -9.98
C LEU A 340 -13.78 10.88 -11.52
N VAL A 341 -14.69 11.66 -12.08
CA VAL A 341 -14.93 11.73 -13.54
C VAL A 341 -13.75 12.34 -14.29
N HIS A 342 -13.03 13.28 -13.67
CA HIS A 342 -11.86 13.92 -14.28
C HIS A 342 -10.54 13.23 -13.91
N GLU A 343 -10.60 12.12 -13.15
CA GLU A 343 -9.42 11.39 -12.65
C GLU A 343 -8.43 12.31 -11.93
N ARG A 344 -8.94 13.21 -11.08
CA ARG A 344 -8.14 14.18 -10.31
C ARG A 344 -8.23 13.93 -8.81
N SER A 345 -7.12 14.12 -8.09
CA SER A 345 -7.10 14.12 -6.62
C SER A 345 -7.38 15.50 -6.01
N GLU A 346 -7.27 16.58 -6.79
CA GLU A 346 -7.42 17.98 -6.36
C GLU A 346 -8.22 18.80 -7.38
N MET A 347 -8.80 19.90 -6.92
CA MET A 347 -9.41 20.91 -7.78
C MET A 347 -9.09 22.33 -7.31
N ASP A 348 -9.21 23.30 -8.20
CA ASP A 348 -9.10 24.71 -7.81
C ASP A 348 -10.33 25.14 -7.01
N VAL A 349 -10.14 26.07 -6.07
CA VAL A 349 -11.25 26.62 -5.25
C VAL A 349 -12.35 27.22 -6.14
N SER A 350 -11.97 27.90 -7.22
CA SER A 350 -12.93 28.43 -8.21
C SER A 350 -13.77 27.31 -8.83
N THR A 351 -13.15 26.20 -9.22
CA THR A 351 -13.87 25.03 -9.75
C THR A 351 -14.81 24.44 -8.72
N ALA A 352 -14.38 24.33 -7.45
CA ALA A 352 -15.25 23.86 -6.38
C ALA A 352 -16.47 24.77 -6.21
N VAL A 353 -16.27 26.08 -6.17
CA VAL A 353 -17.34 27.08 -6.08
C VAL A 353 -18.28 27.00 -7.29
N ASP A 354 -17.77 26.85 -8.51
CA ASP A 354 -18.56 26.71 -9.75
C ASP A 354 -19.40 25.42 -9.75
N ILE A 355 -18.87 24.32 -9.19
CA ILE A 355 -19.62 23.08 -8.99
C ILE A 355 -20.76 23.33 -7.99
N LEU A 356 -20.46 23.97 -6.86
CA LEU A 356 -21.49 24.28 -5.88
C LEU A 356 -22.53 25.23 -6.46
N GLU A 357 -22.16 26.28 -7.18
CA GLU A 357 -23.09 27.22 -7.83
C GLU A 357 -24.09 26.50 -8.74
N ARG A 358 -23.62 25.54 -9.54
CA ARG A 358 -24.49 24.75 -10.42
C ARG A 358 -25.46 23.84 -9.67
N HIS A 359 -25.10 23.36 -8.48
CA HIS A 359 -25.87 22.36 -7.75
C HIS A 359 -26.68 22.93 -6.56
N LEU A 360 -26.29 24.07 -6.01
CA LEU A 360 -26.92 24.69 -4.86
C LEU A 360 -28.41 25.01 -5.08
N PRO A 361 -28.87 25.46 -6.27
CA PRO A 361 -30.30 25.66 -6.52
C PRO A 361 -31.15 24.40 -6.35
N ALA A 362 -30.57 23.21 -6.50
CA ALA A 362 -31.24 21.93 -6.30
C ALA A 362 -31.25 21.46 -4.83
N ILE A 363 -30.64 22.23 -3.92
CA ILE A 363 -30.57 21.94 -2.47
C ILE A 363 -31.10 23.18 -1.73
N PRO A 364 -32.44 23.37 -1.66
CA PRO A 364 -33.04 24.60 -1.15
C PRO A 364 -32.64 24.97 0.27
N GLU A 365 -32.44 23.97 1.13
CA GLU A 365 -31.99 24.19 2.51
C GLU A 365 -30.57 24.76 2.56
N ALA A 366 -29.67 24.35 1.66
CA ALA A 366 -28.34 24.93 1.59
C ALA A 366 -28.34 26.32 0.93
N LEU A 367 -29.17 26.52 -0.10
CA LEU A 367 -29.31 27.81 -0.78
C LEU A 367 -29.78 28.92 0.16
N LYS A 368 -30.66 28.61 1.13
CA LYS A 368 -31.14 29.58 2.13
C LYS A 368 -30.05 30.05 3.10
N GLN A 369 -29.00 29.25 3.30
CA GLN A 369 -27.97 29.50 4.30
C GLN A 369 -26.86 30.42 3.78
N GLY A 370 -26.56 30.37 2.48
CA GLY A 370 -25.53 31.23 1.90
C GLY A 370 -25.29 30.97 0.42
N GLY A 371 -24.50 31.84 -0.20
CA GLY A 371 -24.04 31.68 -1.58
C GLY A 371 -22.97 30.58 -1.73
N PRO A 372 -22.63 30.18 -2.97
CA PRO A 372 -21.70 29.07 -3.24
C PRO A 372 -20.35 29.20 -2.53
N ALA A 373 -19.78 30.39 -2.49
CA ALA A 373 -18.49 30.66 -1.83
C ALA A 373 -18.58 30.61 -0.28
N GLU A 374 -19.74 30.92 0.30
CA GLU A 374 -19.97 30.83 1.74
C GLU A 374 -20.16 29.37 2.16
N ILE A 375 -20.96 28.63 1.38
CA ILE A 375 -21.17 27.20 1.57
C ILE A 375 -19.86 26.43 1.38
N TYR A 376 -19.06 26.76 0.38
CA TYR A 376 -17.73 26.18 0.21
C TYR A 376 -16.85 26.35 1.45
N ARG A 377 -16.74 27.59 1.96
CA ARG A 377 -15.96 27.89 3.18
C ARG A 377 -16.49 27.14 4.39
N HIS A 378 -17.81 27.03 4.52
CA HIS A 378 -18.42 26.24 5.58
C HIS A 378 -18.05 24.76 5.46
N LEU A 379 -18.13 24.16 4.27
CA LEU A 379 -17.73 22.76 4.06
C LEU A 379 -16.25 22.53 4.39
N LEU A 380 -15.37 23.43 3.94
CA LEU A 380 -13.93 23.39 4.23
C LEU A 380 -13.66 23.43 5.74
N ASN A 381 -14.26 24.39 6.44
CA ASN A 381 -13.95 24.63 7.84
C ASN A 381 -14.65 23.66 8.80
N ARG A 382 -15.86 23.20 8.48
CA ARG A 382 -16.74 22.50 9.42
C ARG A 382 -16.87 21.01 9.19
N THR A 383 -16.53 20.46 8.02
CA THR A 383 -16.75 19.02 7.76
C THR A 383 -15.59 18.13 8.18
N GLY A 384 -14.36 18.66 8.21
CA GLY A 384 -13.15 17.84 8.41
C GLY A 384 -12.86 16.84 7.29
N LEU A 385 -13.57 16.96 6.16
CA LEU A 385 -13.41 16.07 5.00
C LEU A 385 -12.68 16.75 3.85
N LEU A 386 -12.68 18.09 3.82
CA LEU A 386 -11.94 18.90 2.86
C LEU A 386 -10.81 19.63 3.57
N ARG A 387 -9.73 19.88 2.85
CA ARG A 387 -8.66 20.78 3.28
C ARG A 387 -8.14 21.58 2.08
N GLU A 388 -7.50 22.70 2.39
CA GLU A 388 -6.84 23.55 1.42
C GLU A 388 -5.32 23.40 1.62
N PRO A 389 -4.68 22.37 1.02
CA PRO A 389 -3.28 22.07 1.28
C PRO A 389 -2.35 23.21 0.83
N THR A 390 -2.80 24.06 -0.09
CA THR A 390 -2.13 25.29 -0.49
C THR A 390 -3.17 26.32 -0.91
N PRO A 391 -2.84 27.62 -0.94
CA PRO A 391 -3.73 28.65 -1.43
C PRO A 391 -4.36 28.31 -2.81
N GLY A 392 -5.70 28.32 -2.86
CA GLY A 392 -6.50 28.15 -4.06
C GLY A 392 -6.67 26.72 -4.57
N SER A 393 -6.29 25.69 -3.81
CA SER A 393 -6.46 24.27 -4.18
C SER A 393 -7.10 23.47 -3.06
N VAL A 394 -8.05 22.60 -3.37
CA VAL A 394 -8.79 21.78 -2.41
C VAL A 394 -8.73 20.29 -2.76
N ASP A 395 -8.49 19.45 -1.74
CA ASP A 395 -8.63 18.00 -1.78
C ASP A 395 -9.50 17.46 -0.64
N PHE A 396 -9.82 16.17 -0.74
CA PHE A 396 -10.30 15.43 0.41
C PHE A 396 -9.13 15.09 1.32
N VAL A 397 -9.34 15.24 2.62
CA VAL A 397 -8.33 14.89 3.64
C VAL A 397 -7.85 13.44 3.46
N HIS A 398 -8.77 12.54 3.04
CA HIS A 398 -8.44 11.17 2.72
C HIS A 398 -9.21 10.62 1.51
N ARG A 399 -8.47 9.94 0.62
CA ARG A 399 -9.01 9.33 -0.61
C ARG A 399 -10.09 8.28 -0.33
N THR A 400 -10.07 7.57 0.80
CA THR A 400 -11.13 6.60 1.13
C THR A 400 -12.52 7.26 1.24
N PHE A 401 -12.62 8.46 1.81
CA PHE A 401 -13.89 9.19 1.84
C PHE A 401 -14.24 9.78 0.49
N GLN A 402 -13.25 10.23 -0.27
CA GLN A 402 -13.47 10.63 -1.66
C GLN A 402 -14.05 9.46 -2.47
N ASP A 403 -13.47 8.26 -2.39
CA ASP A 403 -13.91 7.06 -3.09
C ASP A 403 -15.34 6.67 -2.67
N TYR A 404 -15.64 6.75 -1.37
CA TYR A 404 -16.98 6.48 -0.83
C TYR A 404 -18.04 7.47 -1.34
N LEU A 405 -17.76 8.77 -1.25
CA LEU A 405 -18.66 9.82 -1.73
C LEU A 405 -18.82 9.76 -3.25
N SER A 406 -17.75 9.45 -3.97
CA SER A 406 -17.77 9.28 -5.43
C SER A 406 -18.60 8.07 -5.83
N ALA A 407 -18.44 6.94 -5.15
CA ALA A 407 -19.26 5.74 -5.34
C ALA A 407 -20.74 6.03 -5.09
N ARG A 408 -21.06 6.72 -3.98
CA ARG A 408 -22.44 7.10 -3.65
C ARG A 408 -23.05 8.00 -4.73
N ALA A 409 -22.30 9.01 -5.18
CA ALA A 409 -22.72 9.90 -6.25
C ALA A 409 -22.94 9.17 -7.59
N ALA A 410 -22.03 8.25 -7.97
CA ALA A 410 -22.15 7.47 -9.20
C ALA A 410 -23.38 6.55 -9.17
N VAL A 411 -23.71 5.95 -8.02
CA VAL A 411 -24.91 5.14 -7.84
C VAL A 411 -26.18 5.98 -7.98
N GLU A 412 -26.26 7.12 -7.26
CA GLU A 412 -27.41 8.03 -7.32
C GLU A 412 -27.68 8.59 -8.73
N ARG A 413 -26.61 8.74 -9.54
CA ARG A 413 -26.68 9.23 -10.91
C ARG A 413 -26.90 8.12 -11.95
N HIS A 414 -26.91 6.86 -11.53
CA HIS A 414 -26.96 5.68 -12.40
C HIS A 414 -25.79 5.60 -13.41
N ASP A 415 -24.60 6.08 -13.04
CA ASP A 415 -23.37 6.04 -13.84
C ASP A 415 -22.72 4.64 -13.86
N PHE A 416 -23.53 3.58 -13.97
CA PHE A 416 -23.09 2.19 -13.84
C PHE A 416 -22.15 1.76 -14.97
N ASP A 417 -22.44 2.14 -16.22
CA ASP A 417 -21.61 1.76 -17.36
C ASP A 417 -20.20 2.37 -17.29
N PHE A 418 -20.10 3.56 -16.68
CA PHE A 418 -18.84 4.24 -16.38
C PHE A 418 -18.04 3.46 -15.34
N LEU A 419 -18.65 3.09 -14.21
CA LEU A 419 -18.01 2.25 -13.19
C LEU A 419 -17.55 0.91 -13.76
N ILE A 420 -18.41 0.22 -14.53
CA ILE A 420 -18.09 -1.07 -15.16
C ILE A 420 -16.95 -0.92 -16.18
N GLY A 421 -16.89 0.23 -16.89
CA GLY A 421 -15.83 0.53 -17.84
C GLY A 421 -14.45 0.58 -17.20
N HIS A 422 -14.36 1.14 -16.01
CA HIS A 422 -13.09 1.32 -15.28
C HIS A 422 -12.79 0.19 -14.29
N ALA A 423 -13.73 -0.73 -14.04
CA ALA A 423 -13.62 -1.82 -13.07
C ALA A 423 -12.49 -2.84 -13.30
N HIS A 424 -11.73 -2.73 -14.39
CA HIS A 424 -10.53 -3.54 -14.66
C HIS A 424 -9.23 -2.88 -14.18
N GLN A 425 -9.32 -1.63 -13.72
CA GLN A 425 -8.22 -0.84 -13.19
C GLN A 425 -8.24 -0.93 -11.67
N ASP A 426 -7.09 -1.19 -11.06
CA ASP A 426 -6.98 -1.40 -9.62
C ASP A 426 -7.42 -0.18 -8.80
N ASP A 427 -7.21 1.04 -9.33
CA ASP A 427 -7.62 2.30 -8.68
C ASP A 427 -9.13 2.46 -8.52
N TRP A 428 -9.91 1.70 -9.29
CA TRP A 428 -11.37 1.72 -9.29
C TRP A 428 -11.98 0.59 -8.46
N GLU A 429 -11.19 -0.39 -8.01
CA GLU A 429 -11.71 -1.54 -7.27
C GLU A 429 -12.51 -1.11 -6.03
N GLU A 430 -11.97 -0.20 -5.22
CA GLU A 430 -12.63 0.23 -3.98
C GLU A 430 -13.90 1.05 -4.28
N VAL A 431 -13.86 1.94 -5.29
CA VAL A 431 -15.03 2.71 -5.74
C VAL A 431 -16.15 1.78 -6.22
N VAL A 432 -15.81 0.76 -7.01
CA VAL A 432 -16.78 -0.24 -7.52
C VAL A 432 -17.34 -1.09 -6.38
N ARG A 433 -16.50 -1.54 -5.44
CA ARG A 433 -16.95 -2.29 -4.25
C ARG A 433 -17.91 -1.47 -3.40
N MET A 434 -17.57 -0.20 -3.15
CA MET A 434 -18.43 0.73 -2.42
C MET A 434 -19.73 1.00 -3.17
N ALA A 435 -19.68 1.17 -4.49
CA ALA A 435 -20.87 1.39 -5.31
C ALA A 435 -21.83 0.20 -5.23
N VAL A 436 -21.31 -1.03 -5.32
CA VAL A 436 -22.12 -2.25 -5.15
C VAL A 436 -22.72 -2.35 -3.74
N ALA A 437 -21.97 -1.98 -2.70
CA ALA A 437 -22.46 -1.98 -1.32
C ALA A 437 -23.54 -0.89 -1.03
N LEU A 438 -23.50 0.21 -1.79
CA LEU A 438 -24.42 1.35 -1.66
C LEU A 438 -25.69 1.19 -2.50
N ALA A 439 -25.60 0.46 -3.61
CA ALA A 439 -26.69 0.26 -4.56
C ALA A 439 -27.91 -0.46 -3.96
N ARG A 440 -29.10 -0.11 -4.44
CA ARG A 440 -30.33 -0.86 -4.16
C ARG A 440 -30.28 -2.25 -4.82
N PRO A 441 -31.09 -3.24 -4.41
CA PRO A 441 -30.99 -4.62 -4.92
C PRO A 441 -30.98 -4.72 -6.46
N ASP A 442 -31.86 -3.99 -7.15
CA ASP A 442 -31.94 -4.01 -8.63
C ASP A 442 -30.73 -3.34 -9.30
N GLU A 443 -30.20 -2.28 -8.69
CA GLU A 443 -29.02 -1.56 -9.17
C GLU A 443 -27.75 -2.40 -8.94
N CYS A 444 -27.66 -3.05 -7.78
CA CYS A 444 -26.62 -4.02 -7.45
C CYS A 444 -26.63 -5.17 -8.45
N ALA A 445 -27.81 -5.71 -8.78
CA ALA A 445 -27.97 -6.73 -9.81
C ALA A 445 -27.41 -6.24 -11.16
N LYS A 446 -27.81 -5.05 -11.60
CA LYS A 446 -27.34 -4.45 -12.87
C LYS A 446 -25.83 -4.26 -12.90
N LEU A 447 -25.23 -3.75 -11.82
CA LEU A 447 -23.78 -3.59 -11.68
C LEU A 447 -23.04 -4.93 -11.77
N LEU A 448 -23.47 -5.93 -10.98
CA LEU A 448 -22.85 -7.26 -10.99
C LEU A 448 -22.98 -7.95 -12.34
N GLU A 449 -24.16 -7.89 -12.98
CA GLU A 449 -24.36 -8.44 -14.32
C GLU A 449 -23.47 -7.74 -15.37
N GLY A 450 -23.34 -6.41 -15.27
CA GLY A 450 -22.47 -5.63 -16.14
C GLY A 450 -20.99 -5.98 -15.98
N LEU A 451 -20.53 -6.26 -14.76
CA LEU A 451 -19.16 -6.75 -14.51
C LEU A 451 -18.92 -8.15 -15.12
N LEU A 452 -19.94 -9.00 -15.14
CA LEU A 452 -19.88 -10.34 -15.75
C LEU A 452 -19.94 -10.32 -17.27
N ALA A 453 -20.56 -9.28 -17.87
CA ALA A 453 -20.83 -9.20 -19.29
C ALA A 453 -19.54 -9.16 -20.13
N ALA A 454 -19.60 -9.79 -21.30
CA ALA A 454 -18.53 -9.70 -22.29
C ALA A 454 -18.52 -8.28 -22.89
N ARG A 455 -17.32 -7.69 -23.02
CA ARG A 455 -17.13 -6.38 -23.65
C ARG A 455 -16.25 -6.52 -24.89
N PRO A 456 -16.67 -5.96 -26.05
CA PRO A 456 -15.84 -5.94 -27.24
C PRO A 456 -14.49 -5.25 -26.98
N GLY A 457 -13.39 -5.85 -27.44
CA GLY A 457 -12.04 -5.28 -27.29
C GLY A 457 -11.38 -5.45 -25.93
N ALA A 458 -12.08 -5.95 -24.90
CA ALA A 458 -11.48 -6.19 -23.58
C ALA A 458 -10.49 -7.36 -23.61
N LYS A 459 -9.32 -7.19 -23.00
CA LYS A 459 -8.33 -8.26 -22.88
C LYS A 459 -8.86 -9.38 -21.97
N PRO A 460 -8.47 -10.65 -22.17
CA PRO A 460 -8.91 -11.75 -21.31
C PRO A 460 -8.61 -11.55 -19.82
N VAL A 461 -7.50 -10.88 -19.49
CA VAL A 461 -7.11 -10.59 -18.09
C VAL A 461 -8.07 -9.59 -17.46
N GLU A 462 -8.35 -8.46 -18.14
CA GLU A 462 -9.33 -7.44 -17.70
C GLU A 462 -10.72 -8.04 -17.49
N ALA A 463 -11.17 -8.91 -18.40
CA ALA A 463 -12.45 -9.58 -18.30
C ALA A 463 -12.53 -10.55 -17.10
N ARG A 464 -11.40 -11.17 -16.73
CA ARG A 464 -11.34 -12.03 -15.53
C ARG A 464 -11.27 -11.20 -14.26
N HIS A 465 -10.53 -10.10 -14.26
CA HIS A 465 -10.44 -9.17 -13.14
C HIS A 465 -11.82 -8.64 -12.74
N ARG A 466 -12.61 -8.11 -13.69
CA ARG A 466 -14.00 -7.67 -13.44
C ARG A 466 -14.90 -8.76 -12.84
N LYS A 467 -14.75 -10.02 -13.28
CA LYS A 467 -15.53 -11.15 -12.77
C LYS A 467 -15.13 -11.52 -11.33
N LEU A 468 -13.84 -11.44 -11.00
CA LEU A 468 -13.38 -11.62 -9.62
C LEU A 468 -13.82 -10.46 -8.74
N LEU A 469 -13.79 -9.23 -9.25
CA LEU A 469 -14.34 -8.07 -8.55
C LEU A 469 -15.83 -8.25 -8.25
N ALA A 470 -16.62 -8.72 -9.22
CA ALA A 470 -18.02 -9.07 -9.00
C ALA A 470 -18.20 -10.12 -7.89
N ALA A 471 -17.32 -11.12 -7.84
CA ALA A 471 -17.33 -12.15 -6.79
C ALA A 471 -17.01 -11.54 -5.41
N ALA A 472 -15.97 -10.72 -5.34
CA ALA A 472 -15.49 -10.10 -4.11
C ALA A 472 -16.51 -9.08 -3.56
N CYS A 473 -17.28 -8.43 -4.44
CA CYS A 473 -18.38 -7.57 -4.04
C CYS A 473 -19.51 -8.32 -3.32
N LEU A 474 -19.71 -9.63 -3.56
CA LEU A 474 -20.80 -10.39 -2.92
C LEU A 474 -20.71 -10.41 -1.39
N GLU A 475 -19.51 -10.28 -0.81
CA GLU A 475 -19.31 -10.18 0.65
C GLU A 475 -19.93 -8.90 1.23
N HIS A 476 -20.21 -7.90 0.40
CA HIS A 476 -20.72 -6.60 0.82
C HIS A 476 -22.21 -6.40 0.51
N VAL A 477 -22.86 -7.38 -0.11
CA VAL A 477 -24.26 -7.28 -0.57
C VAL A 477 -25.20 -7.97 0.40
N THR A 478 -26.01 -7.17 1.10
CA THR A 478 -27.02 -7.64 2.05
C THR A 478 -28.20 -8.34 1.36
N GLU A 479 -28.70 -7.77 0.26
CA GLU A 479 -29.87 -8.25 -0.49
C GLU A 479 -29.57 -8.26 -1.98
N LEU A 480 -29.81 -9.40 -2.64
CA LEU A 480 -29.56 -9.60 -4.07
C LEU A 480 -30.49 -10.67 -4.62
N ASP A 481 -30.92 -10.50 -5.87
CA ASP A 481 -31.63 -11.54 -6.61
C ASP A 481 -30.84 -12.87 -6.58
N PRO A 482 -31.47 -13.99 -6.15
CA PRO A 482 -30.80 -15.29 -6.08
C PRO A 482 -30.24 -15.77 -7.43
N GLY A 483 -30.88 -15.41 -8.54
CA GLY A 483 -30.42 -15.73 -9.89
C GLY A 483 -29.12 -15.01 -10.24
N VAL A 484 -29.00 -13.72 -9.91
CA VAL A 484 -27.75 -12.96 -10.08
C VAL A 484 -26.66 -13.52 -9.20
N ARG A 485 -26.95 -13.81 -7.93
CA ARG A 485 -25.99 -14.45 -7.01
C ARG A 485 -25.49 -15.79 -7.56
N ALA A 486 -26.41 -16.63 -8.04
CA ALA A 486 -26.08 -17.92 -8.64
C ALA A 486 -25.22 -17.75 -9.91
N ARG A 487 -25.51 -16.75 -10.76
CA ARG A 487 -24.70 -16.44 -11.94
C ARG A 487 -23.30 -16.00 -11.56
N VAL A 488 -23.13 -15.05 -10.63
CA VAL A 488 -21.79 -14.62 -10.16
C VAL A 488 -21.02 -15.84 -9.65
N HIS A 489 -21.64 -16.68 -8.81
CA HIS A 489 -21.03 -17.92 -8.36
C HIS A 489 -20.71 -18.88 -9.51
N GLN A 490 -21.59 -19.08 -10.49
CA GLN A 490 -21.36 -19.98 -11.62
C GLN A 490 -20.17 -19.53 -12.48
N TYR A 491 -20.09 -18.23 -12.81
CA TYR A 491 -18.99 -17.67 -13.59
C TYR A 491 -17.66 -17.72 -12.84
N THR A 492 -17.69 -17.60 -11.51
CA THR A 492 -16.49 -17.54 -10.68
C THR A 492 -16.09 -18.90 -10.11
N LYS A 493 -16.98 -19.90 -10.07
CA LYS A 493 -16.73 -21.23 -9.50
C LYS A 493 -15.49 -21.89 -10.08
N ASN A 494 -15.37 -21.89 -11.40
CA ASN A 494 -14.22 -22.47 -12.10
C ASN A 494 -13.02 -21.51 -12.16
N MET A 495 -13.24 -20.22 -11.88
CA MET A 495 -12.17 -19.24 -11.76
C MET A 495 -11.45 -19.41 -10.42
N VAL A 496 -12.20 -19.64 -9.35
CA VAL A 496 -11.70 -19.73 -7.97
C VAL A 496 -11.22 -21.15 -7.61
N ARG A 497 -11.70 -22.16 -8.34
CA ARG A 497 -11.21 -23.55 -8.28
C ARG A 497 -10.58 -23.95 -9.61
N PRO A 498 -9.29 -23.63 -9.84
CA PRO A 498 -8.60 -24.04 -11.04
C PRO A 498 -8.55 -25.58 -11.13
N THR A 499 -8.76 -26.12 -12.34
CA THR A 499 -8.69 -27.58 -12.61
C THR A 499 -7.35 -27.99 -13.24
N THR A 500 -6.56 -27.01 -13.68
CA THR A 500 -5.25 -27.16 -14.31
C THR A 500 -4.27 -26.13 -13.75
N GLU A 501 -2.97 -26.42 -13.81
CA GLU A 501 -1.93 -25.46 -13.36
C GLU A 501 -1.92 -24.17 -14.18
N ALA A 502 -2.14 -24.27 -15.50
CA ALA A 502 -2.20 -23.10 -16.36
C ALA A 502 -3.35 -22.16 -15.94
N ALA A 503 -4.51 -22.72 -15.57
CA ALA A 503 -5.62 -21.94 -15.03
C ALA A 503 -5.28 -21.33 -13.66
N ALA A 504 -4.60 -22.08 -12.77
CA ALA A 504 -4.17 -21.59 -11.47
C ALA A 504 -3.18 -20.42 -11.57
N ARG A 505 -2.17 -20.53 -12.43
CA ARG A 505 -1.20 -19.45 -12.66
C ARG A 505 -1.86 -18.22 -13.26
N ALA A 506 -2.74 -18.42 -14.25
CA ALA A 506 -3.47 -17.32 -14.88
C ALA A 506 -4.48 -16.64 -13.94
N LEU A 507 -4.90 -17.31 -12.86
CA LEU A 507 -5.69 -16.72 -11.78
C LEU A 507 -4.79 -15.86 -10.87
N GLY A 508 -3.59 -16.34 -10.54
CA GLY A 508 -2.64 -15.58 -9.73
C GLY A 508 -2.14 -14.31 -10.42
N TRP A 509 -2.02 -14.32 -11.76
CA TRP A 509 -1.68 -13.12 -12.55
C TRP A 509 -2.74 -12.01 -12.54
N ILE A 510 -3.94 -12.27 -12.01
CA ILE A 510 -4.95 -11.22 -11.86
C ILE A 510 -4.66 -10.33 -10.65
N GLY A 511 -3.82 -10.80 -9.71
CA GLY A 511 -3.39 -10.02 -8.56
C GLY A 511 -4.11 -10.38 -7.24
N PRO A 512 -3.96 -9.54 -6.21
CA PRO A 512 -4.34 -9.86 -4.83
C PRO A 512 -5.84 -10.19 -4.64
N ILE A 513 -6.71 -9.65 -5.50
CA ILE A 513 -8.15 -9.95 -5.46
C ILE A 513 -8.45 -11.44 -5.64
N ALA A 514 -7.63 -12.16 -6.39
CA ALA A 514 -7.78 -13.60 -6.56
C ALA A 514 -7.55 -14.36 -5.24
N LEU A 515 -6.65 -13.87 -4.38
CA LEU A 515 -6.32 -14.46 -3.10
C LEU A 515 -7.49 -14.39 -2.12
N GLU A 516 -8.24 -13.28 -2.14
CA GLU A 516 -9.44 -13.08 -1.30
C GLU A 516 -10.52 -14.11 -1.62
N MET A 517 -10.58 -14.53 -2.88
CA MET A 517 -11.59 -15.47 -3.35
C MET A 517 -11.23 -16.93 -3.12
N LEU A 518 -9.96 -17.27 -2.87
CA LEU A 518 -9.56 -18.67 -2.72
C LEU A 518 -10.30 -19.34 -1.55
N PRO A 519 -10.85 -20.55 -1.75
CA PRO A 519 -11.56 -21.26 -0.71
C PRO A 519 -10.61 -21.62 0.43
N ASP A 520 -11.15 -21.96 1.59
CA ASP A 520 -10.30 -22.52 2.64
C ASP A 520 -9.69 -23.84 2.14
N PRO A 521 -8.35 -23.97 2.12
CA PRO A 521 -7.76 -25.22 1.68
C PRO A 521 -7.99 -26.35 2.69
N ALA A 522 -8.34 -26.05 3.95
CA ALA A 522 -8.59 -27.04 4.99
C ALA A 522 -9.67 -28.05 4.57
N GLY A 523 -9.32 -29.34 4.53
CA GLY A 523 -10.23 -30.42 4.14
C GLY A 523 -10.40 -30.67 2.63
N LEU A 524 -9.74 -29.91 1.75
CA LEU A 524 -9.74 -30.20 0.31
C LEU A 524 -8.79 -31.36 -0.05
N PRO A 525 -9.08 -32.14 -1.12
CA PRO A 525 -8.15 -33.14 -1.65
C PRO A 525 -6.82 -32.51 -2.08
N ASP A 526 -5.72 -33.26 -1.98
CA ASP A 526 -4.37 -32.73 -2.22
C ASP A 526 -4.17 -32.16 -3.62
N ARG A 527 -4.82 -32.72 -4.65
CA ARG A 527 -4.76 -32.17 -6.01
C ARG A 527 -5.41 -30.78 -6.10
N GLU A 528 -6.54 -30.56 -5.44
CA GLU A 528 -7.18 -29.25 -5.39
C GLU A 528 -6.35 -28.27 -4.54
N ALA A 529 -5.90 -28.70 -3.37
CA ALA A 529 -5.03 -27.91 -2.50
C ALA A 529 -3.74 -27.46 -3.22
N TYR A 530 -3.13 -28.35 -4.01
CA TYR A 530 -1.98 -28.04 -4.84
C TYR A 530 -2.29 -26.95 -5.88
N LEU A 531 -3.41 -27.05 -6.60
CA LEU A 531 -3.76 -26.04 -7.61
C LEU A 531 -4.07 -24.67 -6.97
N LEU A 532 -4.65 -24.65 -5.78
CA LEU A 532 -4.84 -23.41 -5.01
C LEU A 532 -3.51 -22.84 -4.52
N ALA A 533 -2.58 -23.69 -4.10
CA ALA A 533 -1.22 -23.29 -3.79
C ALA A 533 -0.52 -22.72 -5.03
N VAL A 534 -0.70 -23.31 -6.22
CA VAL A 534 -0.17 -22.76 -7.49
C VAL A 534 -0.73 -21.37 -7.76
N THR A 535 -2.02 -21.14 -7.50
CA THR A 535 -2.57 -19.78 -7.61
C THR A 535 -1.92 -18.84 -6.62
N ALA A 536 -1.96 -19.17 -5.32
CA ALA A 536 -1.44 -18.31 -4.26
C ALA A 536 0.03 -17.98 -4.51
N THR A 537 0.85 -19.00 -4.81
CA THR A 537 2.27 -18.85 -5.18
C THR A 537 2.49 -18.03 -6.45
N SER A 538 1.46 -17.85 -7.30
CA SER A 538 1.51 -17.03 -8.52
C SER A 538 1.16 -15.57 -8.32
N ILE A 539 0.70 -15.19 -7.13
CA ILE A 539 0.41 -13.82 -6.72
C ILE A 539 1.67 -13.27 -6.05
N ALA A 540 2.23 -12.19 -6.59
CA ALA A 540 3.39 -11.49 -6.06
C ALA A 540 2.98 -10.48 -4.98
N ASP A 541 2.34 -10.99 -3.92
CA ASP A 541 1.87 -10.25 -2.75
C ASP A 541 2.02 -11.15 -1.51
N ASP A 542 2.68 -10.63 -0.49
CA ASP A 542 3.02 -11.33 0.75
C ASP A 542 1.82 -11.76 1.59
N ARG A 543 0.63 -11.20 1.35
CA ARG A 543 -0.62 -11.73 1.89
C ARG A 543 -0.86 -13.18 1.46
N ALA A 544 -0.23 -13.64 0.38
CA ALA A 544 -0.26 -15.04 -0.04
C ALA A 544 0.35 -15.97 1.02
N ILE A 545 1.33 -15.52 1.80
CA ILE A 545 1.93 -16.30 2.90
C ILE A 545 0.85 -16.72 3.90
N ASP A 546 -0.02 -15.80 4.31
CA ASP A 546 -1.13 -16.09 5.23
C ASP A 546 -2.06 -17.21 4.70
N TYR A 547 -2.21 -17.28 3.38
CA TYR A 547 -2.94 -18.35 2.73
C TYR A 547 -2.15 -19.67 2.76
N LEU A 548 -0.87 -19.63 2.37
CA LEU A 548 0.02 -20.78 2.23
C LEU A 548 0.36 -21.45 3.59
N VAL A 549 0.36 -20.70 4.69
CA VAL A 549 0.57 -21.24 6.06
C VAL A 549 -0.43 -22.35 6.37
N ARG A 550 -1.66 -22.25 5.87
CA ARG A 550 -2.70 -23.28 6.07
C ARG A 550 -2.43 -24.59 5.33
N LEU A 551 -1.46 -24.60 4.42
CA LEU A 551 -1.09 -25.73 3.58
C LEU A 551 0.23 -26.40 4.00
N ARG A 552 1.04 -25.74 4.85
CA ARG A 552 2.42 -26.16 5.18
C ARG A 552 2.54 -27.54 5.84
N HIS A 553 1.48 -28.03 6.48
CA HIS A 553 1.48 -29.34 7.18
C HIS A 553 0.88 -30.50 6.34
N ARG A 554 0.70 -30.32 5.02
CA ARG A 554 0.19 -31.36 4.13
C ARG A 554 1.28 -32.36 3.75
N GLU A 555 0.94 -33.64 3.66
CA GLU A 555 1.89 -34.72 3.35
C GLU A 555 2.29 -34.78 1.86
N SER A 556 1.39 -34.33 0.96
CA SER A 556 1.58 -34.37 -0.49
C SER A 556 2.93 -33.79 -0.93
N TRP A 557 3.73 -34.61 -1.59
CA TRP A 557 5.04 -34.23 -2.10
C TRP A 557 4.97 -33.06 -3.08
N HIS A 558 4.02 -33.08 -4.02
CA HIS A 558 3.87 -32.00 -5.00
C HIS A 558 3.61 -30.64 -4.35
N LEU A 559 2.85 -30.62 -3.26
CA LEU A 559 2.53 -29.40 -2.55
C LEU A 559 3.71 -28.93 -1.69
N ARG A 560 4.36 -29.83 -0.95
CA ARG A 560 5.58 -29.50 -0.19
C ARG A 560 6.70 -28.99 -1.12
N SER A 561 6.89 -29.62 -2.27
CA SER A 561 7.85 -29.21 -3.30
C SER A 561 7.53 -27.81 -3.86
N LEU A 562 6.26 -27.55 -4.15
CA LEU A 562 5.83 -26.22 -4.60
C LEU A 562 6.09 -25.15 -3.53
N LEU A 563 5.75 -25.41 -2.27
CA LEU A 563 6.00 -24.48 -1.17
C LEU A 563 7.49 -24.26 -0.94
N ALA A 564 8.30 -25.34 -0.92
CA ALA A 564 9.74 -25.26 -0.75
C ALA A 564 10.41 -24.41 -1.85
N GLY A 565 9.87 -24.41 -3.08
CA GLY A 565 10.41 -23.63 -4.20
C GLY A 565 9.79 -22.25 -4.41
N ALA A 566 8.85 -21.81 -3.56
CA ALA A 566 8.11 -20.57 -3.78
C ALA A 566 8.66 -19.36 -3.02
N TRP A 567 9.52 -19.56 -2.03
CA TRP A 567 10.05 -18.49 -1.16
C TRP A 567 10.69 -17.32 -1.90
N ARG A 568 11.47 -17.53 -2.98
CA ARG A 568 11.98 -16.46 -3.89
C ARG A 568 10.99 -15.38 -4.36
N ARG A 569 9.68 -15.63 -4.23
CA ARG A 569 8.61 -14.74 -4.69
C ARG A 569 8.03 -13.85 -3.58
N TYR A 570 8.48 -14.07 -2.35
CA TYR A 570 7.97 -13.52 -1.10
C TYR A 570 9.12 -13.15 -0.19
N ASP A 571 8.86 -12.34 0.82
CA ASP A 571 9.81 -12.10 1.91
C ASP A 571 10.44 -13.41 2.41
N THR A 572 11.74 -13.60 2.18
CA THR A 572 12.38 -14.89 2.40
C THR A 572 12.44 -15.22 3.87
N ASP A 573 12.70 -14.23 4.73
CA ASP A 573 12.77 -14.43 6.16
C ASP A 573 11.42 -14.84 6.74
N ARG A 574 10.37 -14.10 6.38
CA ARG A 574 9.00 -14.43 6.78
C ARG A 574 8.56 -15.77 6.20
N TYR A 575 8.83 -16.04 4.94
CA TYR A 575 8.48 -17.32 4.30
C TYR A 575 9.28 -18.48 4.90
N ALA A 576 10.54 -18.25 5.25
CA ALA A 576 11.38 -19.24 5.91
C ALA A 576 10.80 -19.63 7.27
N ASP A 577 10.45 -18.64 8.09
CA ASP A 577 9.93 -18.86 9.43
C ASP A 577 8.49 -19.41 9.40
N GLU A 578 7.63 -18.91 8.52
CA GLU A 578 6.21 -19.29 8.47
C GLU A 578 5.92 -20.54 7.63
N ILE A 579 6.76 -20.88 6.65
CA ILE A 579 6.55 -22.03 5.75
C ILE A 579 7.70 -23.03 5.85
N ILE A 580 8.93 -22.64 5.48
CA ILE A 580 10.07 -23.58 5.33
C ILE A 580 10.44 -24.28 6.63
N ALA A 581 10.33 -23.59 7.77
CA ALA A 581 10.57 -24.13 9.11
C ALA A 581 9.59 -25.25 9.49
N HIS A 582 8.46 -25.34 8.80
CA HIS A 582 7.34 -26.22 9.14
C HIS A 582 7.09 -27.34 8.12
N LEU A 583 7.80 -27.35 6.99
CA LEU A 583 7.67 -28.41 5.97
C LEU A 583 8.34 -29.71 6.44
N ASP A 584 7.69 -30.85 6.22
CA ASP A 584 8.32 -32.16 6.39
C ASP A 584 9.45 -32.33 5.36
N GLU A 585 10.66 -32.60 5.85
CA GLU A 585 11.89 -32.71 5.05
C GLU A 585 11.99 -34.03 4.27
N ARG A 586 11.11 -35.02 4.53
CA ARG A 586 11.19 -36.35 3.90
C ARG A 586 11.05 -36.27 2.38
N ALA A 587 12.09 -36.74 1.69
CA ALA A 587 12.18 -36.78 0.23
C ALA A 587 11.87 -35.42 -0.43
N LEU A 588 12.24 -34.33 0.24
CA LEU A 588 11.99 -32.97 -0.20
C LEU A 588 13.32 -32.23 -0.38
N ASP A 589 13.57 -31.77 -1.61
CA ASP A 589 14.65 -30.86 -1.90
C ASP A 589 14.21 -29.42 -1.60
N PHE A 590 15.11 -28.65 -0.99
CA PHE A 590 14.91 -27.22 -0.74
C PHE A 590 15.72 -26.43 -1.77
N PRO A 591 15.06 -25.80 -2.76
CA PRO A 591 15.72 -25.00 -3.78
C PRO A 591 16.27 -23.71 -3.18
N VAL A 592 17.55 -23.43 -3.39
CA VAL A 592 18.27 -22.25 -2.93
C VAL A 592 18.87 -21.54 -4.15
N SER A 593 18.53 -20.27 -4.32
CA SER A 593 18.77 -19.48 -5.53
C SER A 593 19.66 -18.27 -5.26
N ASP A 594 19.78 -17.82 -4.01
CA ASP A 594 20.60 -16.70 -3.56
C ASP A 594 21.15 -16.89 -2.15
N LEU A 595 21.89 -15.89 -1.68
CA LEU A 595 22.55 -15.89 -0.38
C LEU A 595 21.61 -15.76 0.81
N GLU A 596 20.46 -15.10 0.73
CA GLU A 596 19.57 -14.97 1.90
C GLU A 596 18.63 -16.18 2.03
N GLU A 597 18.30 -16.89 0.95
CA GLU A 597 17.69 -18.21 1.00
C GLU A 597 18.67 -19.16 1.69
N LEU A 598 19.95 -19.08 1.31
CA LEU A 598 21.01 -19.86 1.92
C LEU A 598 21.22 -19.53 3.41
N HIS A 599 21.23 -18.25 3.77
CA HIS A 599 21.37 -17.80 5.17
C HIS A 599 20.13 -18.14 6.01
N ALA A 600 18.92 -17.97 5.47
CA ALA A 600 17.67 -18.35 6.12
C ALA A 600 17.64 -19.87 6.36
N LEU A 601 18.04 -20.67 5.37
CA LEU A 601 18.15 -22.13 5.54
C LEU A 601 19.14 -22.51 6.64
N ARG A 602 20.28 -21.80 6.72
CA ARG A 602 21.28 -21.97 7.78
C ARG A 602 20.71 -21.60 9.14
N ARG A 603 20.01 -20.47 9.26
CA ARG A 603 19.32 -20.01 10.48
C ARG A 603 18.33 -21.07 10.98
N LEU A 604 17.63 -21.73 10.08
CA LEU A 604 16.71 -22.84 10.38
C LEU A 604 17.42 -24.18 10.68
N GLY A 605 18.75 -24.19 10.84
CA GLY A 605 19.54 -25.38 11.17
C GLY A 605 19.87 -26.29 9.99
N GLY A 606 19.72 -25.80 8.75
CA GLY A 606 20.00 -26.52 7.50
C GLY A 606 18.95 -27.57 7.12
N ARG A 607 19.13 -28.18 5.95
CA ARG A 607 18.26 -29.25 5.42
C ARG A 607 19.08 -30.43 4.88
N PRO A 608 18.52 -31.66 4.92
CA PRO A 608 19.23 -32.85 4.47
C PRO A 608 19.43 -32.91 2.95
N ALA A 609 18.50 -32.35 2.19
CA ALA A 609 18.54 -32.29 0.72
C ALA A 609 18.37 -30.84 0.25
N VAL A 610 19.38 -30.31 -0.46
CA VAL A 610 19.38 -28.92 -0.94
C VAL A 610 19.64 -28.91 -2.43
N GLN A 611 18.82 -28.14 -3.17
CA GLN A 611 18.97 -27.93 -4.60
C GLN A 611 19.52 -26.53 -4.85
N ILE A 612 20.72 -26.43 -5.41
CA ILE A 612 21.36 -25.18 -5.77
C ILE A 612 20.90 -24.77 -7.17
N ALA A 613 20.04 -23.76 -7.22
CA ALA A 613 19.36 -23.29 -8.43
C ALA A 613 19.90 -21.95 -8.97
N GLY A 614 20.58 -21.16 -8.14
CA GLY A 614 21.19 -19.88 -8.54
C GLY A 614 22.68 -19.84 -8.29
N ARG A 615 23.37 -18.78 -8.72
CA ARG A 615 24.85 -18.77 -8.86
C ARG A 615 25.58 -18.51 -7.55
N PHE A 616 26.22 -19.54 -6.99
CA PHE A 616 27.11 -19.45 -5.84
C PHE A 616 28.57 -19.76 -6.17
N THR A 617 29.46 -19.25 -5.32
CA THR A 617 30.84 -19.75 -5.20
C THR A 617 30.90 -20.93 -4.22
N PRO A 618 31.88 -21.84 -4.36
CA PRO A 618 32.10 -22.91 -3.39
C PRO A 618 32.23 -22.41 -1.94
N GLY A 619 32.91 -21.28 -1.72
CA GLY A 619 33.07 -20.69 -0.38
C GLY A 619 31.73 -20.31 0.26
N GLN A 620 30.83 -19.68 -0.51
CA GLN A 620 29.49 -19.33 -0.04
C GLN A 620 28.66 -20.58 0.30
N LEU A 621 28.79 -21.67 -0.47
CA LEU A 621 28.08 -22.92 -0.17
C LEU A 621 28.62 -23.60 1.08
N VAL A 622 29.93 -23.62 1.30
CA VAL A 622 30.56 -24.15 2.51
C VAL A 622 30.16 -23.34 3.74
N GLU A 623 30.13 -22.02 3.63
CA GLU A 623 29.73 -21.13 4.73
C GLU A 623 28.22 -21.20 5.00
N GLY A 624 27.40 -21.32 3.97
CA GLY A 624 25.95 -21.29 4.07
C GLY A 624 25.33 -22.61 4.50
N LEU A 625 25.77 -23.74 3.92
CA LEU A 625 25.19 -25.04 4.21
C LEU A 625 25.66 -25.60 5.57
N VAL A 626 24.79 -26.36 6.24
CA VAL A 626 25.11 -26.96 7.53
C VAL A 626 25.73 -28.34 7.30
N ALA A 627 27.05 -28.42 7.52
CA ALA A 627 27.89 -29.59 7.24
C ALA A 627 27.35 -30.90 7.84
N GLU A 628 26.84 -30.86 9.06
CA GLU A 628 26.34 -32.04 9.77
C GLU A 628 24.94 -32.48 9.33
N LYS A 629 24.22 -31.67 8.56
CA LYS A 629 22.85 -31.96 8.13
C LYS A 629 22.78 -32.42 6.68
N LEU A 630 23.62 -31.87 5.81
CA LEU A 630 23.57 -32.13 4.38
C LEU A 630 23.93 -33.58 4.05
N THR A 631 23.02 -34.28 3.38
CA THR A 631 23.21 -35.67 2.91
C THR A 631 23.08 -35.80 1.39
N HIS A 632 22.29 -34.91 0.78
CA HIS A 632 22.03 -34.84 -0.65
C HIS A 632 22.22 -33.39 -1.13
N LEU A 633 22.98 -33.22 -2.20
CA LEU A 633 23.18 -31.93 -2.85
C LEU A 633 22.83 -32.05 -4.34
N TRP A 634 21.98 -31.18 -4.85
CA TRP A 634 21.72 -31.08 -6.29
C TRP A 634 22.29 -29.78 -6.84
N LEU A 635 23.19 -29.87 -7.81
CA LEU A 635 23.70 -28.72 -8.57
C LEU A 635 22.96 -28.59 -9.90
N ALA A 636 22.22 -27.50 -10.09
CA ALA A 636 21.46 -27.27 -11.31
C ALA A 636 22.33 -26.80 -12.50
N TYR A 637 23.52 -26.26 -12.22
CA TYR A 637 24.46 -25.69 -13.21
C TYR A 637 25.92 -25.97 -12.79
N ASP A 638 26.86 -25.81 -13.72
CA ASP A 638 28.29 -25.99 -13.45
C ASP A 638 28.86 -24.78 -12.69
N LEU A 639 29.55 -25.04 -11.58
CA LEU A 639 30.24 -24.04 -10.76
C LEU A 639 31.58 -23.59 -11.35
N GLY A 640 32.04 -24.21 -12.44
CA GLY A 640 33.29 -23.86 -13.15
C GLY A 640 34.55 -24.12 -12.32
N THR A 641 34.45 -24.94 -11.27
CA THR A 641 35.52 -25.26 -10.32
C THR A 641 35.49 -26.74 -9.93
N PRO A 642 36.65 -27.35 -9.60
CA PRO A 642 36.68 -28.72 -9.09
C PRO A 642 35.86 -28.87 -7.80
N LEU A 643 35.12 -29.98 -7.66
CA LEU A 643 34.19 -30.21 -6.56
C LEU A 643 34.84 -30.74 -5.27
N GLU A 644 36.15 -30.55 -5.09
CA GLU A 644 36.92 -31.07 -3.95
C GLU A 644 36.45 -30.47 -2.61
N TRP A 645 35.90 -29.26 -2.66
CA TRP A 645 35.31 -28.55 -1.52
C TRP A 645 34.14 -29.30 -0.86
N LEU A 646 33.52 -30.26 -1.57
CA LEU A 646 32.47 -31.13 -1.02
C LEU A 646 32.96 -32.00 0.15
N SER A 647 34.28 -32.17 0.30
CA SER A 647 34.89 -32.80 1.47
C SER A 647 34.56 -32.11 2.80
N SER A 648 34.10 -30.86 2.77
CA SER A 648 33.62 -30.11 3.94
C SER A 648 32.29 -30.65 4.51
N PHE A 649 31.61 -31.56 3.81
CA PHE A 649 30.30 -32.11 4.20
C PHE A 649 30.40 -33.60 4.54
N PRO A 650 30.66 -33.96 5.81
CA PRO A 650 30.99 -35.34 6.20
C PRO A 650 29.83 -36.33 6.06
N ARG A 651 28.58 -35.84 5.94
CA ARG A 651 27.38 -36.67 5.77
C ARG A 651 26.86 -36.70 4.33
N LEU A 652 27.47 -35.93 3.43
CA LEU A 652 27.07 -35.89 2.03
C LEU A 652 27.47 -37.20 1.35
N HIS A 653 26.50 -37.94 0.82
CA HIS A 653 26.74 -39.20 0.12
C HIS A 653 26.11 -39.25 -1.28
N THR A 654 25.23 -38.29 -1.61
CA THR A 654 24.60 -38.19 -2.93
C THR A 654 24.80 -36.80 -3.52
N LEU A 655 25.34 -36.73 -4.73
CA LEU A 655 25.46 -35.52 -5.53
C LEU A 655 24.66 -35.70 -6.82
N SER A 656 23.59 -34.92 -6.98
CA SER A 656 22.81 -34.86 -8.21
C SER A 656 23.31 -33.71 -9.08
N VAL A 657 23.50 -33.95 -10.38
CA VAL A 657 23.98 -32.92 -11.32
C VAL A 657 23.10 -32.94 -12.57
N SER A 658 22.60 -31.78 -12.97
CA SER A 658 21.83 -31.63 -14.22
C SER A 658 22.71 -31.92 -15.43
N ARG A 659 22.15 -32.46 -16.53
CA ARG A 659 22.91 -32.76 -17.76
C ARG A 659 23.74 -31.60 -18.33
N HIS A 660 23.29 -30.36 -18.12
CA HIS A 660 23.99 -29.14 -18.58
C HIS A 660 25.14 -28.70 -17.66
N ALA A 661 25.26 -29.31 -16.48
CA ALA A 661 26.32 -29.07 -15.52
C ALA A 661 27.46 -30.10 -15.61
N LEU A 662 27.44 -30.97 -16.64
CA LEU A 662 28.50 -31.93 -16.93
C LEU A 662 29.46 -31.38 -17.99
N PRO A 663 30.75 -31.75 -17.96
CA PRO A 663 31.40 -32.68 -17.03
C PRO A 663 31.76 -32.05 -15.68
N VAL A 664 31.65 -32.82 -14.59
CA VAL A 664 32.15 -32.42 -13.26
C VAL A 664 33.46 -33.15 -12.94
N HIS A 665 34.39 -32.44 -12.29
CA HIS A 665 35.69 -32.97 -11.90
C HIS A 665 35.93 -32.78 -10.39
N GLY A 666 36.73 -33.65 -9.78
CA GLY A 666 37.12 -33.52 -8.36
C GLY A 666 36.05 -33.91 -7.35
N VAL A 667 35.12 -34.82 -7.67
CA VAL A 667 34.14 -35.34 -6.70
C VAL A 667 34.86 -36.24 -5.68
N PRO A 668 34.76 -35.95 -4.36
CA PRO A 668 35.37 -36.76 -3.31
C PRO A 668 34.93 -38.23 -3.31
N GLU A 669 35.82 -39.13 -2.88
CA GLU A 669 35.50 -40.55 -2.70
C GLU A 669 34.37 -40.75 -1.68
N GLY A 670 33.42 -41.63 -2.00
CA GLY A 670 32.25 -41.91 -1.15
C GLY A 670 30.99 -41.13 -1.49
N ILE A 671 31.06 -40.14 -2.40
CA ILE A 671 29.89 -39.42 -2.92
C ILE A 671 29.41 -40.07 -4.22
N HIS A 672 28.16 -40.55 -4.22
CA HIS A 672 27.50 -41.11 -5.40
C HIS A 672 27.01 -39.99 -6.32
N LEU A 673 27.61 -39.90 -7.50
CA LEU A 673 27.18 -38.98 -8.55
C LEU A 673 25.95 -39.54 -9.30
N VAL A 674 24.87 -38.77 -9.33
CA VAL A 674 23.63 -39.08 -10.04
C VAL A 674 23.37 -38.01 -11.10
N THR A 675 23.18 -38.42 -12.34
CA THR A 675 22.80 -37.50 -13.42
C THR A 675 21.27 -37.40 -13.48
N VAL A 676 20.73 -36.20 -13.35
CA VAL A 676 19.28 -35.91 -13.37
C VAL A 676 18.87 -35.20 -14.66
#